data_AF-A0A2G2G9N4-F1
#
_entry.id   AF-A0A2G2G9N4-F1
#
_cell.length_a   1.000
_cell.length_b   1.000
_cell.length_c   1.000
_cell.angle_alpha   90.00
_cell.angle_beta   90.00
_cell.angle_gamma   90.00
#
_symmetry.space_group_name_H-M   'P 1'
#
loop_
_entity.id
_entity.type
_entity.pdbx_description
1 polymer ?
#
loop_
_entity_poly.entity_id
_entity_poly.type
_entity_poly.pdbx_seq_one_letter_code
_entity_poly.pdbx_strand_id
1 'polypeptide(L)'
;MSSDDFEVYLGIIRSPNGARKATGFLKKLGKNMRSRPMRGGRRASPRFRHIVAQNFQRRVMVKMHIVRMDGAGIAAQKLHINYIQRDSAAREGDLGHVYDETQDKAGDKAFVERGREDRHQFRIIVSPEDAIEMVDLKPFVRDLMSQMETDLGTKLDWVAANHYNTDNPHTHIVIGGKQLDGTDLVIPKRYCFEGLRIRAQELVTLELGPVTQLEARRKQAMGVKQERLTQIDRDMLKSIEDNIVDHTEPYKTGQGWKRQLERARLKTLVNLNLANQIGREQWKLADSIEDTLRRMGERGDIIKTMHRAMAETGLKRHVDANSIYSRHNETAKPVTGKVIAKGIADDVQDKAYIVVENLNGKTVYIDVGKSDAIDGIAKGMVVTASIPEAKVKKSDKTLAEIAKAHGGIYSPSLHMETDPKARVEFVEAHVRRLEALRRGGVVVRKADGSWQLPNDYLKQVVAFEQNKMRSAPVSLVVNSREPISSLTNVVGATWLDETLRDVEDNLQARGFGQDVQAARSARRMFLREQGILGKNMNALNQKHLEELACRDFQDAARSIEKTLGKKFVAVGRSGRIDGTFTRSIDRPSGKFAVIERSKEFSLVPWRDVLERSRGKMVSGIMRGGNVSWTLNRGRGVS
;
A
#
# COMPACT_ATOMS: atom_id res chain seq x y z
N MET A 1 8.77 -65.14 -48.23
CA MET A 1 9.63 -65.77 -47.21
C MET A 1 10.03 -64.66 -46.26
N SER A 2 9.24 -64.48 -45.20
CA SER A 2 9.58 -64.85 -43.80
C SER A 2 10.40 -63.71 -43.16
N SER A 3 10.01 -63.08 -42.05
CA SER A 3 9.05 -63.44 -41.00
C SER A 3 8.51 -62.19 -40.30
N ASP A 4 7.29 -62.31 -39.80
CA ASP A 4 6.71 -61.49 -38.74
C ASP A 4 7.67 -61.29 -37.56
N ASP A 5 7.58 -60.14 -36.90
CA ASP A 5 7.05 -60.16 -35.54
C ASP A 5 6.37 -58.85 -35.17
N PHE A 6 5.16 -59.04 -34.68
CA PHE A 6 4.14 -58.07 -34.34
C PHE A 6 4.03 -58.14 -32.81
N GLU A 7 4.33 -57.06 -32.08
CA GLU A 7 3.87 -56.90 -30.70
C GLU A 7 3.08 -55.57 -30.59
N VAL A 8 1.79 -55.72 -30.28
CA VAL A 8 0.83 -54.65 -29.97
C VAL A 8 0.53 -54.75 -28.48
N TYR A 9 0.45 -53.66 -27.69
CA TYR A 9 -0.74 -52.89 -27.29
C TYR A 9 -0.34 -52.21 -25.94
N LEU A 10 -0.76 -51.03 -25.46
CA LEU A 10 -1.99 -50.21 -25.51
C LEU A 10 -1.64 -48.76 -25.13
N GLY A 11 -2.32 -47.76 -25.71
CA GLY A 11 -2.25 -46.38 -25.23
C GLY A 11 -2.74 -45.27 -26.18
N ILE A 12 -3.85 -45.49 -26.91
CA ILE A 12 -4.61 -44.51 -27.72
C ILE A 12 -5.26 -43.50 -26.71
N ILE A 13 -5.43 -42.18 -26.89
CA ILE A 13 -6.30 -41.46 -27.84
C ILE A 13 -6.00 -39.94 -27.78
N ARG A 14 -5.91 -39.34 -28.98
CA ARG A 14 -5.93 -37.90 -29.27
C ARG A 14 -7.30 -37.28 -28.93
N SER A 15 -7.30 -35.99 -28.59
CA SER A 15 -8.35 -35.10 -29.12
C SER A 15 -7.82 -33.68 -29.34
N PRO A 16 -8.42 -32.94 -30.29
CA PRO A 16 -7.77 -31.89 -31.06
C PRO A 16 -8.26 -30.49 -30.68
N ASN A 17 -7.43 -29.47 -30.87
CA ASN A 17 -7.77 -28.35 -31.75
C ASN A 17 -6.61 -27.37 -31.84
N GLY A 18 -6.51 -26.76 -33.02
CA GLY A 18 -5.39 -25.94 -33.44
C GLY A 18 -5.35 -24.60 -32.71
N ALA A 19 -4.20 -24.30 -32.12
CA ALA A 19 -3.79 -22.94 -31.82
C ALA A 19 -2.69 -22.56 -32.80
N ARG A 20 -2.98 -21.60 -33.70
CA ARG A 20 -1.96 -20.93 -34.51
C ARG A 20 -0.96 -20.27 -33.55
N LYS A 21 0.22 -20.87 -33.42
CA LYS A 21 1.31 -20.39 -32.56
C LYS A 21 1.77 -19.00 -32.98
N ALA A 22 1.48 -17.99 -32.15
CA ALA A 22 2.10 -16.66 -32.16
C ALA A 22 3.62 -16.76 -31.94
N THR A 23 4.36 -17.06 -33.02
CA THR A 23 5.81 -17.33 -32.97
C THR A 23 6.63 -16.32 -33.77
N GLY A 24 6.00 -15.34 -34.41
CA GLY A 24 6.69 -14.36 -35.27
C GLY A 24 7.50 -13.30 -34.51
N PHE A 25 6.95 -12.73 -33.43
CA PHE A 25 7.54 -11.56 -32.75
C PHE A 25 8.70 -11.93 -31.80
N LEU A 26 8.53 -12.97 -30.97
CA LEU A 26 9.57 -13.45 -30.04
C LEU A 26 10.84 -13.93 -30.78
N LYS A 27 10.68 -14.49 -31.99
CA LYS A 27 11.79 -14.94 -32.85
C LYS A 27 12.55 -13.76 -33.48
N LYS A 28 11.90 -12.63 -33.72
CA LYS A 28 12.50 -11.38 -34.23
C LYS A 28 13.42 -10.73 -33.19
N LEU A 29 13.06 -10.80 -31.90
CA LEU A 29 13.91 -10.31 -30.81
C LEU A 29 15.11 -11.23 -30.49
N GLY A 30 15.01 -12.54 -30.79
CA GLY A 30 16.10 -13.50 -30.55
C GLY A 30 17.21 -13.53 -31.62
N LYS A 31 16.94 -13.03 -32.83
CA LYS A 31 17.91 -13.08 -33.96
C LYS A 31 19.02 -12.01 -33.90
N ASN A 32 18.95 -11.04 -32.99
CA ASN A 32 19.94 -9.96 -32.88
C ASN A 32 21.15 -10.27 -31.97
N MET A 33 21.30 -11.50 -31.48
CA MET A 33 22.44 -11.89 -30.64
C MET A 33 22.98 -13.27 -31.00
N ARG A 34 23.71 -13.36 -32.12
CA ARG A 34 24.80 -14.33 -32.30
C ARG A 34 25.91 -13.68 -33.12
N SER A 35 26.92 -13.16 -32.44
CA SER A 35 28.22 -12.85 -33.06
C SER A 35 29.00 -14.14 -33.25
N ARG A 36 29.49 -14.38 -34.48
CA ARG A 36 30.72 -15.12 -34.75
C ARG A 36 31.37 -14.60 -36.05
N PRO A 37 32.69 -14.73 -36.17
CA PRO A 37 33.53 -13.88 -37.03
C PRO A 37 33.64 -14.44 -38.44
N MET A 38 33.76 -13.58 -39.46
CA MET A 38 34.70 -13.75 -40.58
C MET A 38 34.65 -12.56 -41.56
N ARG A 39 35.85 -12.23 -42.02
CA ARG A 39 36.31 -11.35 -43.10
C ARG A 39 35.34 -11.03 -44.26
N GLY A 40 35.42 -9.77 -44.68
CA GLY A 40 35.47 -9.35 -46.09
C GLY A 40 34.15 -8.90 -46.72
N GLY A 41 34.02 -7.59 -46.98
CA GLY A 41 33.04 -7.04 -47.91
C GLY A 41 32.28 -5.82 -47.37
N ARG A 42 32.71 -4.62 -47.77
CA ARG A 42 32.03 -3.34 -47.53
C ARG A 42 30.61 -3.36 -48.13
N ARG A 43 29.58 -3.45 -47.28
CA ARG A 43 28.26 -2.86 -47.52
C ARG A 43 27.73 -2.27 -46.21
N ALA A 44 27.34 -1.00 -46.25
CA ALA A 44 26.88 -0.24 -45.11
C ALA A 44 25.72 -0.95 -44.39
N SER A 45 25.93 -1.33 -43.13
CA SER A 45 24.95 -2.03 -42.28
C SER A 45 23.78 -1.13 -41.84
N PRO A 46 22.55 -1.67 -41.63
CA PRO A 46 21.37 -0.90 -41.24
C PRO A 46 21.34 -0.45 -39.77
N ARG A 47 22.43 -0.62 -39.01
CA ARG A 47 22.49 -0.34 -37.56
C ARG A 47 22.22 1.13 -37.21
N PHE A 48 22.42 2.06 -38.16
CA PHE A 48 22.18 3.49 -37.93
C PHE A 48 20.69 3.90 -37.95
N ARG A 49 19.78 3.12 -38.55
CA ARG A 49 18.34 3.48 -38.57
C ARG A 49 17.62 3.14 -37.25
N HIS A 50 18.04 2.09 -36.54
CA HIS A 50 17.36 1.67 -35.31
C HIS A 50 17.73 2.49 -34.05
N ILE A 51 18.95 3.03 -33.97
CA ILE A 51 19.37 3.88 -32.83
C ILE A 51 18.76 5.29 -32.95
N VAL A 52 18.63 5.82 -34.17
CA VAL A 52 18.02 7.14 -34.41
C VAL A 52 16.50 7.10 -34.19
N ALA A 53 15.83 5.99 -34.54
CA ALA A 53 14.39 5.84 -34.36
C ALA A 53 13.95 5.87 -32.87
N GLN A 54 14.77 5.43 -31.92
CA GLN A 54 14.42 5.47 -30.49
C GLN A 54 14.47 6.88 -29.87
N ASN A 55 15.22 7.82 -30.46
CA ASN A 55 15.33 9.19 -29.92
C ASN A 55 14.16 10.11 -30.31
N PHE A 56 13.35 9.69 -31.28
CA PHE A 56 12.21 10.48 -31.80
C PHE A 56 10.86 9.81 -31.56
N GLN A 57 10.82 8.70 -30.83
CA GLN A 57 9.55 8.11 -30.39
C GLN A 57 8.98 8.88 -29.21
N ARG A 58 7.65 9.04 -29.21
CA ARG A 58 6.92 9.56 -28.04
C ARG A 58 7.15 8.62 -26.86
N ARG A 59 7.31 9.18 -25.67
CA ARG A 59 7.59 8.41 -24.46
C ARG A 59 6.29 8.12 -23.72
N VAL A 60 6.17 6.89 -23.24
CA VAL A 60 5.06 6.46 -22.40
C VAL A 60 5.63 5.77 -21.17
N MET A 61 5.19 6.22 -20.00
CA MET A 61 5.44 5.54 -18.73
C MET A 61 4.40 4.45 -18.59
N VAL A 62 4.87 3.21 -18.36
CA VAL A 62 4.02 2.08 -18.04
C VAL A 62 4.50 1.49 -16.73
N LYS A 63 3.63 1.47 -15.73
CA LYS A 63 3.83 0.74 -14.48
C LYS A 63 2.84 -0.41 -14.46
N MET A 64 3.30 -1.60 -14.11
CA MET A 64 2.41 -2.75 -13.93
C MET A 64 2.72 -3.48 -12.64
N HIS A 65 1.68 -3.91 -11.95
CA HIS A 65 1.76 -4.69 -10.73
C HIS A 65 0.75 -5.84 -10.74
N ILE A 66 1.13 -6.94 -10.09
CA ILE A 66 0.31 -8.14 -9.97
C ILE A 66 -0.18 -8.21 -8.53
N VAL A 67 -1.49 -8.15 -8.34
CA VAL A 67 -2.11 -8.25 -7.02
C VAL A 67 -2.69 -9.64 -6.86
N ARG A 68 -2.32 -10.33 -5.77
CA ARG A 68 -2.91 -11.63 -5.43
C ARG A 68 -4.31 -11.43 -4.86
N MET A 69 -5.26 -12.23 -5.33
CA MET A 69 -6.68 -12.14 -4.97
C MET A 69 -7.01 -13.11 -3.82
N ASP A 70 -6.26 -13.02 -2.73
CA ASP A 70 -6.60 -13.72 -1.48
C ASP A 70 -7.65 -12.91 -0.67
N GLY A 71 -8.01 -13.38 0.53
CA GLY A 71 -9.06 -12.74 1.34
C GLY A 71 -8.85 -11.24 1.63
N ALA A 72 -7.61 -10.74 1.61
CA ALA A 72 -7.32 -9.30 1.70
C ALA A 72 -7.33 -8.64 0.30
N GLY A 73 -6.84 -9.35 -0.72
CA GLY A 73 -6.83 -8.90 -2.12
C GLY A 73 -8.20 -8.53 -2.68
N ILE A 74 -9.27 -9.24 -2.30
CA ILE A 74 -10.65 -8.92 -2.73
C ILE A 74 -11.11 -7.56 -2.16
N ALA A 75 -10.86 -7.30 -0.87
CA ALA A 75 -11.19 -6.01 -0.26
C ALA A 75 -10.36 -4.87 -0.88
N ALA A 76 -9.07 -5.12 -1.10
CA ALA A 76 -8.17 -4.18 -1.77
C ALA A 76 -8.61 -3.87 -3.22
N GLN A 77 -9.14 -4.85 -3.96
CA GLN A 77 -9.68 -4.62 -5.32
C GLN A 77 -10.85 -3.63 -5.28
N LYS A 78 -11.82 -3.86 -4.39
CA LYS A 78 -12.97 -2.96 -4.26
C LYS A 78 -12.55 -1.54 -3.88
N LEU A 79 -11.60 -1.40 -2.96
CA LEU A 79 -11.05 -0.10 -2.58
C LEU A 79 -10.36 0.59 -3.77
N HIS A 80 -9.57 -0.16 -4.55
CA HIS A 80 -8.86 0.36 -5.71
C HIS A 80 -9.82 0.84 -6.81
N ILE A 81 -10.83 0.05 -7.17
CA ILE A 81 -11.84 0.44 -8.19
C ILE A 81 -12.60 1.70 -7.76
N ASN A 82 -13.06 1.76 -6.50
CA ASN A 82 -13.73 2.95 -5.96
C ASN A 82 -12.81 4.19 -5.97
N TYR A 83 -11.51 3.98 -5.74
CA TYR A 83 -10.53 5.06 -5.72
C TYR A 83 -10.29 5.63 -7.13
N ILE A 84 -9.99 4.77 -8.12
CA ILE A 84 -9.71 5.24 -9.49
C ILE A 84 -10.93 5.95 -10.09
N GLN A 85 -12.15 5.57 -9.70
CA GLN A 85 -13.37 6.29 -10.06
C GLN A 85 -13.46 7.67 -9.41
N ARG A 86 -13.18 7.79 -8.11
CA ARG A 86 -13.27 9.06 -7.38
C ARG A 86 -12.29 10.11 -7.87
N ASP A 87 -11.07 9.70 -8.20
CA ASP A 87 -10.03 10.61 -8.68
C ASP A 87 -10.06 10.78 -10.22
N SER A 88 -11.01 10.12 -10.91
CA SER A 88 -11.30 10.38 -12.32
C SER A 88 -11.95 11.75 -12.48
N ALA A 89 -11.11 12.77 -12.66
CA ALA A 89 -11.53 14.08 -13.15
C ALA A 89 -11.79 13.97 -14.66
N ALA A 90 -12.94 13.43 -15.03
CA ALA A 90 -13.34 13.41 -16.42
C ALA A 90 -13.76 14.82 -16.88
N ARG A 91 -13.70 15.06 -18.19
CA ARG A 91 -14.31 16.26 -18.79
C ARG A 91 -15.82 16.26 -18.45
N GLU A 92 -16.37 17.45 -18.23
CA GLU A 92 -17.73 17.73 -17.77
C GLU A 92 -18.76 16.72 -18.35
N GLY A 93 -19.23 15.76 -17.53
CA GLY A 93 -20.22 14.72 -17.91
C GLY A 93 -19.89 13.27 -17.52
N ASP A 94 -18.62 12.96 -17.21
CA ASP A 94 -18.12 11.57 -17.01
C ASP A 94 -17.64 11.24 -15.58
N LEU A 95 -18.09 12.01 -14.59
CA LEU A 95 -17.67 11.85 -13.19
C LEU A 95 -17.96 10.43 -12.66
N GLY A 96 -16.91 9.72 -12.24
CA GLY A 96 -17.02 8.57 -11.34
C GLY A 96 -17.26 7.19 -11.97
N HIS A 97 -17.06 7.02 -13.28
CA HIS A 97 -17.25 5.71 -13.92
C HIS A 97 -15.96 5.14 -14.51
N VAL A 98 -15.86 3.82 -14.48
CA VAL A 98 -14.86 3.08 -15.27
C VAL A 98 -15.43 2.77 -16.65
N TYR A 99 -14.57 2.62 -17.64
CA TYR A 99 -14.94 2.21 -19.00
C TYR A 99 -14.27 0.88 -19.36
N ASP A 100 -14.78 0.20 -20.38
CA ASP A 100 -14.23 -1.06 -20.92
C ASP A 100 -14.03 -0.97 -22.45
N GLU A 101 -13.82 -2.12 -23.09
CA GLU A 101 -13.64 -2.27 -24.54
C GLU A 101 -14.72 -1.54 -25.35
N THR A 102 -15.98 -1.56 -24.89
CA THR A 102 -17.14 -1.10 -25.67
C THR A 102 -17.96 0.00 -25.00
N GLN A 103 -17.97 0.05 -23.66
CA GLN A 103 -18.81 0.93 -22.87
C GLN A 103 -17.97 2.03 -22.23
N ASP A 104 -18.41 3.27 -22.36
CA ASP A 104 -17.82 4.41 -21.64
C ASP A 104 -18.22 4.44 -20.16
N LYS A 105 -19.25 3.65 -19.78
CA LYS A 105 -19.73 3.47 -18.40
C LYS A 105 -19.97 1.99 -18.15
N ALA A 106 -18.91 1.29 -17.75
CA ALA A 106 -18.94 -0.13 -17.43
C ALA A 106 -19.41 -0.39 -15.99
N GLY A 107 -20.00 -1.57 -15.75
CA GLY A 107 -20.49 -1.99 -14.44
C GLY A 107 -19.36 -2.42 -13.49
N ASP A 108 -18.93 -1.51 -12.62
CA ASP A 108 -17.87 -1.72 -11.62
C ASP A 108 -18.12 -2.90 -10.67
N LYS A 109 -19.34 -2.99 -10.11
CA LYS A 109 -19.74 -4.08 -9.24
C LYS A 109 -19.71 -5.40 -10.00
N ALA A 110 -20.15 -5.41 -11.26
CA ALA A 110 -20.15 -6.62 -12.07
C ALA A 110 -18.72 -7.13 -12.32
N PHE A 111 -17.77 -6.22 -12.59
CA PHE A 111 -16.35 -6.58 -12.73
C PHE A 111 -15.76 -7.14 -11.44
N VAL A 112 -16.01 -6.48 -10.29
CA VAL A 112 -15.53 -6.96 -8.97
C VAL A 112 -16.11 -8.34 -8.62
N GLU A 113 -17.38 -8.59 -8.94
CA GLU A 113 -17.99 -9.90 -8.69
C GLU A 113 -17.37 -11.00 -9.57
N ARG A 114 -17.11 -10.74 -10.87
CA ARG A 114 -16.45 -11.70 -11.77
C ARG A 114 -15.04 -12.05 -11.30
N GLY A 115 -14.29 -11.07 -10.79
CA GLY A 115 -12.91 -11.24 -10.33
C GLY A 115 -12.75 -11.91 -8.95
N ARG A 116 -13.82 -12.27 -8.25
CA ARG A 116 -13.75 -12.84 -6.88
C ARG A 116 -12.99 -14.16 -6.81
N GLU A 117 -13.06 -14.96 -7.88
CA GLU A 117 -12.41 -16.27 -7.96
C GLU A 117 -11.06 -16.24 -8.68
N ASP A 118 -10.60 -15.06 -9.10
CA ASP A 118 -9.30 -14.94 -9.74
C ASP A 118 -8.20 -15.29 -8.74
N ARG A 119 -7.10 -15.88 -9.22
CA ARG A 119 -5.92 -16.07 -8.36
C ARG A 119 -5.16 -14.76 -8.15
N HIS A 120 -5.22 -13.87 -9.15
CA HIS A 120 -4.49 -12.62 -9.21
C HIS A 120 -5.15 -11.64 -10.19
N GLN A 121 -4.75 -10.38 -10.19
CA GLN A 121 -5.18 -9.36 -11.16
C GLN A 121 -3.96 -8.56 -11.60
N PHE A 122 -4.02 -7.98 -12.80
CA PHE A 122 -2.99 -7.07 -13.29
C PHE A 122 -3.50 -5.63 -13.19
N ARG A 123 -2.71 -4.76 -12.58
CA ARG A 123 -2.99 -3.33 -12.52
C ARG A 123 -1.91 -2.59 -13.28
N ILE A 124 -2.33 -1.76 -14.22
CA ILE A 124 -1.46 -1.02 -15.10
C ILE A 124 -1.78 0.47 -14.96
N ILE A 125 -0.74 1.29 -14.89
CA ILE A 125 -0.84 2.73 -15.16
C ILE A 125 -0.10 3.01 -16.45
N VAL A 126 -0.77 3.68 -17.37
CA VAL A 126 -0.20 4.17 -18.62
C VAL A 126 -0.27 5.69 -18.62
N SER A 127 0.87 6.35 -18.78
CA SER A 127 0.96 7.82 -18.84
C SER A 127 1.85 8.24 -20.00
N PRO A 128 1.26 8.65 -21.14
CA PRO A 128 2.00 9.32 -22.20
C PRO A 128 2.59 10.63 -21.68
N GLU A 129 3.85 10.90 -22.02
CA GLU A 129 4.52 12.15 -21.60
C GLU A 129 3.82 13.40 -22.18
N ASP A 130 3.24 13.25 -23.37
CA ASP A 130 2.53 14.30 -24.11
C ASP A 130 1.01 14.12 -24.05
N ALA A 131 0.49 13.47 -23.00
CA ALA A 131 -0.94 13.16 -22.88
C ALA A 131 -1.86 14.39 -22.93
N ILE A 132 -1.34 15.58 -22.61
CA ILE A 132 -2.09 16.85 -22.70
C ILE A 132 -2.31 17.32 -24.14
N GLU A 133 -1.46 16.88 -25.08
CA GLU A 133 -1.62 17.13 -26.52
C GLU A 133 -2.64 16.18 -27.16
N MET A 134 -2.98 15.07 -26.47
CA MET A 134 -3.97 14.10 -26.93
C MET A 134 -5.39 14.60 -26.66
N VAL A 135 -6.29 14.33 -27.60
CA VAL A 135 -7.68 14.78 -27.48
C VAL A 135 -8.40 14.01 -26.39
N ASP A 136 -8.25 12.69 -26.31
CA ASP A 136 -8.79 11.84 -25.26
C ASP A 136 -7.93 10.57 -25.10
N LEU A 137 -7.75 10.11 -23.87
CA LEU A 137 -7.02 8.87 -23.56
C LEU A 137 -7.85 7.60 -23.78
N LYS A 138 -9.20 7.65 -23.80
CA LYS A 138 -10.03 6.43 -23.96
C LYS A 138 -9.74 5.69 -25.28
N PRO A 139 -9.71 6.34 -26.46
CA PRO A 139 -9.42 5.63 -27.72
C PRO A 139 -8.04 4.99 -27.71
N PHE A 140 -7.02 5.74 -27.27
CA PHE A 140 -5.66 5.25 -27.12
C PHE A 140 -5.58 3.99 -26.22
N VAL A 141 -6.31 3.98 -25.10
CA VAL A 141 -6.32 2.84 -24.17
C VAL A 141 -7.03 1.64 -24.80
N ARG A 142 -8.14 1.83 -25.51
CA ARG A 142 -8.82 0.75 -26.25
C ARG A 142 -7.91 0.15 -27.31
N ASP A 143 -7.20 0.96 -28.07
CA ASP A 143 -6.22 0.50 -29.07
C ASP A 143 -5.06 -0.26 -28.41
N LEU A 144 -4.56 0.23 -27.27
CA LEU A 144 -3.52 -0.44 -26.51
C LEU A 144 -3.97 -1.81 -25.98
N MET A 145 -5.19 -1.90 -25.46
CA MET A 145 -5.76 -3.15 -24.96
C MET A 145 -6.03 -4.13 -26.10
N SER A 146 -6.57 -3.67 -27.23
CA SER A 146 -6.75 -4.48 -28.45
C SER A 146 -5.42 -5.02 -28.99
N GLN A 147 -4.37 -4.18 -29.00
CA GLN A 147 -3.03 -4.60 -29.39
C GLN A 147 -2.45 -5.63 -28.40
N MET A 148 -2.74 -5.49 -27.11
CA MET A 148 -2.33 -6.44 -26.08
C MET A 148 -3.05 -7.79 -26.21
N GLU A 149 -4.35 -7.79 -26.48
CA GLU A 149 -5.11 -9.00 -26.79
C GLU A 149 -4.53 -9.73 -28.02
N THR A 150 -4.20 -8.97 -29.06
CA THR A 150 -3.58 -9.50 -30.28
C THR A 150 -2.20 -10.11 -30.00
N ASP A 151 -1.37 -9.44 -29.20
CA ASP A 151 -0.02 -9.90 -28.86
C ASP A 151 -0.06 -11.15 -27.97
N LEU A 152 -1.05 -11.27 -27.08
CA LEU A 152 -1.23 -12.41 -26.18
C LEU A 152 -2.02 -13.57 -26.80
N GLY A 153 -2.81 -13.30 -27.84
CA GLY A 153 -3.65 -14.29 -28.50
C GLY A 153 -4.88 -14.70 -27.69
N THR A 154 -5.34 -13.85 -26.77
CA THR A 154 -6.55 -14.05 -25.94
C THR A 154 -7.26 -12.71 -25.73
N LYS A 155 -8.57 -12.77 -25.54
CA LYS A 155 -9.35 -11.63 -25.02
C LYS A 155 -9.07 -11.41 -23.55
N LEU A 156 -9.20 -10.16 -23.11
CA LEU A 156 -8.93 -9.71 -21.75
C LEU A 156 -10.22 -9.09 -21.17
N ASP A 157 -10.59 -9.48 -19.94
CA ASP A 157 -11.61 -8.75 -19.16
C ASP A 157 -10.92 -7.62 -18.42
N TRP A 158 -11.24 -6.36 -18.76
CA TRP A 158 -10.58 -5.19 -18.19
C TRP A 158 -11.53 -4.00 -18.01
N VAL A 159 -11.19 -3.15 -17.05
CA VAL A 159 -11.81 -1.84 -16.84
C VAL A 159 -10.73 -0.78 -16.68
N ALA A 160 -11.02 0.46 -17.07
CA ALA A 160 -10.08 1.56 -16.98
C ALA A 160 -10.72 2.88 -16.52
N ALA A 161 -9.88 3.80 -16.03
CA ALA A 161 -10.28 5.13 -15.58
C ALA A 161 -9.19 6.16 -15.90
N ASN A 162 -9.57 7.32 -16.46
CA ASN A 162 -8.64 8.37 -16.89
C ASN A 162 -8.57 9.49 -15.85
N HIS A 163 -7.36 9.90 -15.48
CA HIS A 163 -7.10 10.96 -14.51
C HIS A 163 -6.42 12.14 -15.20
N TYR A 164 -7.10 13.30 -15.24
CA TYR A 164 -6.59 14.52 -15.86
C TYR A 164 -6.18 15.61 -14.86
N ASN A 165 -6.59 15.50 -13.58
CA ASN A 165 -6.30 16.49 -12.52
C ASN A 165 -4.97 16.23 -11.78
N THR A 166 -4.03 15.61 -12.47
CA THR A 166 -2.67 15.37 -11.96
C THR A 166 -1.66 16.05 -12.88
N ASP A 167 -0.42 16.25 -12.41
CA ASP A 167 0.63 16.92 -13.19
C ASP A 167 0.87 16.29 -14.57
N ASN A 168 0.53 14.99 -14.74
CA ASN A 168 0.57 14.29 -16.03
C ASN A 168 -0.68 13.41 -16.19
N PRO A 169 -1.53 13.66 -17.21
CA PRO A 169 -2.68 12.80 -17.47
C PRO A 169 -2.26 11.33 -17.65
N HIS A 170 -3.05 10.43 -17.07
CA HIS A 170 -2.76 9.00 -17.10
C HIS A 170 -4.02 8.16 -16.97
N THR A 171 -3.89 6.88 -17.28
CA THR A 171 -4.98 5.92 -17.22
C THR A 171 -4.62 4.76 -16.31
N HIS A 172 -5.53 4.41 -15.40
CA HIS A 172 -5.52 3.17 -14.65
C HIS A 172 -6.26 2.11 -15.45
N ILE A 173 -5.67 0.93 -15.57
CA ILE A 173 -6.27 -0.24 -16.23
C ILE A 173 -6.16 -1.42 -15.26
N VAL A 174 -7.28 -2.10 -15.03
CA VAL A 174 -7.34 -3.31 -14.21
C VAL A 174 -7.78 -4.46 -15.11
N ILE A 175 -6.97 -5.51 -15.18
CA ILE A 175 -7.23 -6.71 -15.98
C ILE A 175 -7.47 -7.88 -15.03
N GLY A 176 -8.53 -8.64 -15.29
CA GLY A 176 -8.86 -9.89 -14.61
C GLY A 176 -7.75 -10.94 -14.74
N GLY A 177 -7.73 -11.88 -13.79
CA GLY A 177 -6.73 -12.93 -13.70
C GLY A 177 -7.01 -14.18 -14.51
N LYS A 178 -8.14 -14.23 -15.21
CA LYS A 178 -8.60 -15.40 -15.96
C LYS A 178 -8.75 -15.10 -17.44
N GLN A 179 -8.53 -16.14 -18.25
CA GLN A 179 -8.84 -16.15 -19.67
C GLN A 179 -10.32 -16.51 -19.89
N LEU A 180 -10.80 -16.39 -21.13
CA LEU A 180 -12.18 -16.76 -21.50
C LEU A 180 -12.50 -18.24 -21.23
N ASP A 181 -11.50 -19.11 -21.25
CA ASP A 181 -11.64 -20.55 -20.96
C ASP A 181 -11.66 -20.87 -19.45
N GLY A 182 -11.57 -19.84 -18.60
CA GLY A 182 -11.56 -19.97 -17.14
C GLY A 182 -10.18 -20.31 -16.53
N THR A 183 -9.15 -20.53 -17.36
CA THR A 183 -7.78 -20.75 -16.88
C THR A 183 -7.11 -19.45 -16.46
N ASP A 184 -6.06 -19.55 -15.65
CA ASP A 184 -5.30 -18.37 -15.22
C ASP A 184 -4.64 -17.67 -16.42
N LEU A 185 -4.82 -16.35 -16.52
CA LEU A 185 -4.10 -15.49 -17.45
C LEU A 185 -2.63 -15.40 -17.04
N VAL A 186 -1.71 -15.77 -17.93
CA VAL A 186 -0.27 -15.67 -17.70
C VAL A 186 0.35 -14.76 -18.74
N ILE A 187 0.74 -13.55 -18.32
CA ILE A 187 1.42 -12.59 -19.18
C ILE A 187 2.93 -12.83 -19.13
N PRO A 188 3.63 -13.00 -20.28
CA PRO A 188 5.06 -13.22 -20.30
C PRO A 188 5.82 -12.05 -19.67
N LYS A 189 6.74 -12.35 -18.76
CA LYS A 189 7.55 -11.36 -18.03
C LYS A 189 8.14 -10.27 -18.94
N ARG A 190 8.66 -10.63 -20.11
CA ARG A 190 9.23 -9.63 -21.04
C ARG A 190 8.19 -8.66 -21.60
N TYR A 191 6.98 -9.15 -21.86
CA TYR A 191 5.87 -8.31 -22.31
C TYR A 191 5.51 -7.28 -21.24
N CYS A 192 5.47 -7.73 -19.98
CA CYS A 192 5.25 -6.91 -18.79
C CYS A 192 6.25 -5.77 -18.63
N PHE A 193 7.55 -6.05 -18.82
CA PHE A 193 8.63 -5.07 -18.56
C PHE A 193 8.92 -4.14 -19.75
N GLU A 194 8.71 -4.61 -20.99
CA GLU A 194 9.12 -3.88 -22.20
C GLU A 194 8.03 -3.83 -23.26
N GLY A 195 7.37 -4.96 -23.54
CA GLY A 195 6.46 -5.11 -24.68
C GLY A 195 5.32 -4.11 -24.68
N LEU A 196 4.56 -4.03 -23.57
CA LEU A 196 3.40 -3.13 -23.48
C LEU A 196 3.80 -1.66 -23.65
N ARG A 197 4.93 -1.25 -23.07
CA ARG A 197 5.46 0.10 -23.22
C ARG A 197 5.81 0.41 -24.67
N ILE A 198 6.45 -0.51 -25.38
CA ILE A 198 6.77 -0.32 -26.80
C ILE A 198 5.49 -0.10 -27.61
N ARG A 199 4.45 -0.92 -27.39
CA ARG A 199 3.14 -0.74 -28.06
C ARG A 199 2.51 0.61 -27.77
N ALA A 200 2.50 1.01 -26.50
CA ALA A 200 1.99 2.31 -26.11
C ALA A 200 2.75 3.46 -26.79
N GLN A 201 4.08 3.37 -26.87
CA GLN A 201 4.90 4.38 -27.57
C GLN A 201 4.64 4.43 -29.08
N GLU A 202 4.44 3.27 -29.71
CA GLU A 202 4.07 3.17 -31.14
C GLU A 202 2.73 3.86 -31.39
N LEU A 203 1.72 3.61 -30.56
CA LEU A 203 0.38 4.22 -30.69
C LEU A 203 0.41 5.75 -30.47
N VAL A 204 1.07 6.23 -29.41
CA VAL A 204 1.18 7.69 -29.18
C VAL A 204 1.97 8.37 -30.30
N THR A 205 3.00 7.69 -30.85
CA THR A 205 3.75 8.22 -32.00
C THR A 205 2.91 8.24 -33.28
N LEU A 206 1.98 7.30 -33.43
CA LEU A 206 1.04 7.28 -34.55
C LEU A 206 0.06 8.48 -34.48
N GLU A 207 -0.42 8.80 -33.28
CA GLU A 207 -1.36 9.90 -33.04
C GLU A 207 -0.70 11.29 -33.12
N LEU A 208 0.41 11.49 -32.38
CA LEU A 208 1.05 12.81 -32.22
C LEU A 208 2.25 13.03 -33.14
N GLY A 209 2.62 12.03 -33.95
CA GLY A 209 3.86 12.03 -34.72
C GLY A 209 5.13 11.85 -33.87
N PRO A 210 6.30 11.72 -34.53
CA PRO A 210 7.57 11.62 -33.85
C PRO A 210 7.96 12.94 -33.15
N VAL A 211 8.67 12.83 -32.03
CA VAL A 211 9.26 13.97 -31.32
C VAL A 211 10.29 14.64 -32.24
N THR A 212 10.20 15.95 -32.41
CA THR A 212 11.18 16.73 -33.19
C THR A 212 12.44 17.01 -32.35
N GLN A 213 13.56 17.34 -33.02
CA GLN A 213 14.78 17.76 -32.31
C GLN A 213 14.56 19.02 -31.44
N LEU A 214 13.67 19.93 -31.87
CA LEU A 214 13.39 21.15 -31.12
C LEU A 214 12.61 20.86 -29.83
N GLU A 215 11.62 19.99 -29.90
CA GLU A 215 10.84 19.56 -28.72
C GLU A 215 11.72 18.81 -27.72
N ALA A 216 12.54 17.88 -28.19
CA ALA A 216 13.49 17.17 -27.33
C ALA A 216 14.44 18.13 -26.59
N ARG A 217 14.94 19.16 -27.29
CA ARG A 217 15.78 20.22 -26.70
C ARG A 217 15.03 21.03 -25.64
N ARG A 218 13.80 21.48 -25.94
CA ARG A 218 12.97 22.25 -25.00
C ARG A 218 12.67 21.45 -23.73
N LYS A 219 12.29 20.18 -23.86
CA LYS A 219 12.02 19.27 -22.74
C LYS A 219 13.24 19.06 -21.86
N GLN A 220 14.42 18.84 -22.46
CA GLN A 220 15.65 18.74 -21.68
C GLN A 220 16.00 20.07 -20.98
N ALA A 221 15.81 21.21 -21.65
CA ALA A 221 16.08 22.52 -21.06
C ALA A 221 15.20 22.81 -19.82
N MET A 222 13.94 22.37 -19.81
CA MET A 222 13.07 22.48 -18.63
C MET A 222 13.57 21.70 -17.42
N GLY A 223 14.43 20.68 -17.62
CA GLY A 223 15.02 19.89 -16.54
C GLY A 223 16.15 20.60 -15.80
N VAL A 224 16.77 21.62 -16.39
CA VAL A 224 18.00 22.26 -15.85
C VAL A 224 17.82 22.71 -14.40
N LYS A 225 16.72 23.41 -14.09
CA LYS A 225 16.46 23.99 -12.76
C LYS A 225 15.67 23.08 -11.81
N GLN A 226 15.25 21.89 -12.23
CA GLN A 226 14.35 21.07 -11.41
C GLN A 226 15.09 20.40 -10.26
N GLU A 227 14.55 20.47 -9.05
CA GLU A 227 15.07 19.82 -7.85
C GLU A 227 14.68 18.33 -7.79
N ARG A 228 14.94 17.59 -8.87
CA ARG A 228 14.66 16.15 -9.00
C ARG A 228 15.62 15.49 -9.97
N LEU A 229 15.62 14.16 -10.03
CA LEU A 229 16.42 13.41 -11.01
C LEU A 229 15.86 13.61 -12.43
N THR A 230 16.65 14.22 -13.31
CA THR A 230 16.26 14.55 -14.68
C THR A 230 16.93 13.67 -15.72
N GLN A 231 16.53 13.82 -16.99
CA GLN A 231 17.20 13.11 -18.09
C GLN A 231 18.65 13.58 -18.28
N ILE A 232 18.96 14.85 -18.01
CA ILE A 232 20.33 15.38 -18.10
C ILE A 232 21.23 14.63 -17.12
N ASP A 233 20.75 14.44 -15.88
CA ASP A 233 21.49 13.72 -14.83
C ASP A 233 21.76 12.26 -15.23
N ARG A 234 20.74 11.56 -15.75
CA ARG A 234 20.90 10.16 -16.22
C ARG A 234 21.86 10.05 -17.40
N ASP A 235 21.84 11.03 -18.30
CA ASP A 235 22.73 11.04 -19.45
C ASP A 235 24.18 11.26 -19.00
N MET A 236 24.42 12.18 -18.06
CA MET A 236 25.74 12.39 -17.45
C MET A 236 26.21 11.13 -16.72
N LEU A 237 25.40 10.56 -15.82
CA LEU A 237 25.76 9.38 -15.03
C LEU A 237 26.12 8.14 -15.87
N LYS A 238 25.64 8.04 -17.12
CA LYS A 238 25.99 6.95 -18.03
C LYS A 238 27.37 7.09 -18.68
N SER A 239 27.92 8.30 -18.71
CA SER A 239 29.14 8.64 -19.46
C SER A 239 30.28 9.15 -18.59
N ILE A 240 30.15 9.07 -17.27
CA ILE A 240 31.18 9.51 -16.32
C ILE A 240 32.03 8.34 -15.82
N GLU A 241 33.28 8.65 -15.51
CA GLU A 241 34.20 7.80 -14.77
C GLU A 241 34.54 8.51 -13.45
N ASP A 242 34.68 7.76 -12.36
CA ASP A 242 35.03 8.27 -11.02
C ASP A 242 34.17 9.44 -10.49
N ASN A 243 32.90 9.49 -10.89
CA ASN A 243 31.97 10.59 -10.57
C ASN A 243 32.43 11.97 -11.07
N ILE A 244 33.33 12.03 -12.06
CA ILE A 244 33.84 13.27 -12.64
C ILE A 244 33.18 13.50 -14.00
N VAL A 245 32.57 14.67 -14.16
CA VAL A 245 32.11 15.19 -15.45
C VAL A 245 33.19 16.13 -15.99
N ASP A 246 33.79 15.75 -17.12
CA ASP A 246 34.80 16.54 -17.83
C ASP A 246 34.24 17.06 -19.17
N HIS A 247 34.33 18.38 -19.37
CA HIS A 247 33.91 19.07 -20.59
C HIS A 247 35.06 19.83 -21.28
N THR A 248 36.32 19.50 -20.98
CA THR A 248 37.53 20.13 -21.56
C THR A 248 37.72 19.84 -23.05
N GLU A 249 37.35 18.65 -23.54
CA GLU A 249 37.54 18.29 -24.96
C GLU A 249 36.62 19.10 -25.91
N PRO A 250 37.11 19.50 -27.10
CA PRO A 250 36.32 20.23 -28.10
C PRO A 250 35.16 19.40 -28.70
N TYR A 251 34.16 20.11 -29.23
CA TYR A 251 32.87 19.54 -29.61
C TYR A 251 32.93 18.57 -30.80
N LYS A 252 32.13 17.50 -30.74
CA LYS A 252 31.63 16.83 -31.96
C LYS A 252 30.55 17.70 -32.60
N THR A 253 30.62 17.88 -33.92
CA THR A 253 29.68 18.73 -34.70
C THR A 253 28.22 18.35 -34.40
N GLY A 254 27.41 19.35 -34.01
CA GLY A 254 25.96 19.18 -33.72
C GLY A 254 25.59 18.87 -32.27
N GLN A 255 26.54 18.71 -31.34
CA GLN A 255 26.27 18.37 -29.93
C GLN A 255 26.43 19.55 -28.92
N GLY A 256 26.76 20.75 -29.39
CA GLY A 256 27.05 21.90 -28.51
C GLY A 256 25.90 22.29 -27.56
N TRP A 257 24.66 22.15 -28.01
CA TRP A 257 23.48 22.46 -27.19
C TRP A 257 23.32 21.52 -25.98
N LYS A 258 23.68 20.23 -26.11
CA LYS A 258 23.54 19.25 -25.02
C LYS A 258 24.50 19.57 -23.87
N ARG A 259 25.76 19.87 -24.19
CA ARG A 259 26.76 20.32 -23.21
C ARG A 259 26.39 21.65 -22.56
N GLN A 260 25.74 22.57 -23.29
CA GLN A 260 25.23 23.80 -22.69
C GLN A 260 24.19 23.52 -21.60
N LEU A 261 23.28 22.56 -21.84
CA LEU A 261 22.30 22.12 -20.84
C LEU A 261 22.96 21.39 -19.66
N GLU A 262 23.95 20.52 -19.91
CA GLU A 262 24.73 19.84 -18.86
C GLU A 262 25.47 20.85 -17.98
N ARG A 263 26.18 21.83 -18.57
CA ARG A 263 26.83 22.92 -17.81
C ARG A 263 25.84 23.73 -16.99
N ALA A 264 24.68 24.08 -17.56
CA ALA A 264 23.64 24.80 -16.84
C ALA A 264 23.09 23.96 -15.68
N ARG A 265 22.90 22.66 -15.90
CA ARG A 265 22.45 21.70 -14.88
C ARG A 265 23.49 21.53 -13.77
N LEU A 266 24.77 21.41 -14.10
CA LEU A 266 25.87 21.30 -13.13
C LEU A 266 25.94 22.51 -12.22
N LYS A 267 25.73 23.73 -12.74
CA LYS A 267 25.60 24.93 -11.90
C LYS A 267 24.46 24.81 -10.89
N THR A 268 23.31 24.28 -11.30
CA THR A 268 22.20 23.99 -10.38
C THR A 268 22.59 22.93 -9.35
N LEU A 269 23.27 21.85 -9.75
CA LEU A 269 23.72 20.81 -8.82
C LEU A 269 24.75 21.32 -7.81
N VAL A 270 25.63 22.25 -8.21
CA VAL A 270 26.54 22.95 -7.29
C VAL A 270 25.77 23.76 -6.26
N ASN A 271 24.76 24.54 -6.68
CA ASN A 271 23.91 25.30 -5.75
C ASN A 271 23.14 24.41 -4.76
N LEU A 272 22.83 23.17 -5.17
CA LEU A 272 22.20 22.15 -4.32
C LEU A 272 23.20 21.36 -3.45
N ASN A 273 24.49 21.68 -3.51
CA ASN A 273 25.58 20.94 -2.85
C ASN A 273 25.66 19.46 -3.27
N LEU A 274 25.28 19.14 -4.51
CA LEU A 274 25.33 17.79 -5.10
C LEU A 274 26.46 17.62 -6.12
N ALA A 275 27.17 18.69 -6.42
CA ALA A 275 28.36 18.69 -7.26
C ALA A 275 29.35 19.73 -6.77
N ASN A 276 30.64 19.48 -6.93
CA ASN A 276 31.72 20.42 -6.63
C ASN A 276 32.52 20.71 -7.89
N GLN A 277 32.75 21.98 -8.19
CA GLN A 277 33.61 22.36 -9.30
C GLN A 277 35.09 22.20 -8.89
N ILE A 278 35.80 21.27 -9.54
CA ILE A 278 37.21 20.96 -9.26
C ILE A 278 38.17 21.60 -10.28
N GLY A 279 37.65 22.04 -11.43
CA GLY A 279 38.40 22.74 -12.47
C GLY A 279 37.50 23.62 -13.34
N ARG A 280 38.09 24.32 -14.32
CA ARG A 280 37.33 25.26 -15.19
C ARG A 280 36.17 24.58 -15.92
N GLU A 281 36.36 23.34 -16.34
CA GLU A 281 35.40 22.52 -17.08
C GLU A 281 35.26 21.11 -16.48
N GLN A 282 35.52 20.96 -15.18
CA GLN A 282 35.49 19.69 -14.47
C GLN A 282 34.70 19.79 -13.17
N TRP A 283 33.78 18.85 -12.96
CA TRP A 283 32.93 18.78 -11.78
C TRP A 283 32.95 17.38 -11.20
N LYS A 284 33.07 17.27 -9.87
CA LYS A 284 32.89 16.04 -9.13
C LYS A 284 31.47 15.97 -8.58
N LEU A 285 30.71 14.97 -8.99
CA LEU A 285 29.37 14.71 -8.47
C LEU A 285 29.44 14.03 -7.10
N ALA A 286 28.45 14.25 -6.24
CA ALA A 286 28.32 13.51 -4.99
C ALA A 286 27.96 12.04 -5.26
N ASP A 287 28.52 11.10 -4.49
CA ASP A 287 28.25 9.67 -4.66
C ASP A 287 26.76 9.30 -4.47
N SER A 288 26.05 10.09 -3.66
CA SER A 288 24.62 9.93 -3.38
C SER A 288 23.71 10.82 -4.22
N ILE A 289 24.22 11.40 -5.33
CA ILE A 289 23.47 12.36 -6.16
C ILE A 289 22.15 11.77 -6.67
N GLU A 290 22.16 10.54 -7.17
CA GLU A 290 20.97 9.92 -7.73
C GLU A 290 19.88 9.74 -6.66
N ASP A 291 20.24 9.15 -5.52
CA ASP A 291 19.32 8.91 -4.40
C ASP A 291 18.83 10.23 -3.79
N THR A 292 19.67 11.25 -3.72
CA THR A 292 19.29 12.55 -3.16
C THR A 292 18.33 13.29 -4.08
N LEU A 293 18.60 13.33 -5.39
CA LEU A 293 17.69 13.93 -6.37
C LEU A 293 16.36 13.18 -6.48
N ARG A 294 16.35 11.84 -6.32
CA ARG A 294 15.10 11.06 -6.25
C ARG A 294 14.28 11.46 -5.02
N ARG A 295 14.90 11.49 -3.83
CA ARG A 295 14.23 11.90 -2.58
C ARG A 295 13.72 13.35 -2.63
N MET A 296 14.47 14.27 -3.23
CA MET A 296 14.02 15.65 -3.41
C MET A 296 12.78 15.72 -4.31
N GLY A 297 12.77 14.97 -5.41
CA GLY A 297 11.61 14.84 -6.29
C GLY A 297 10.38 14.29 -5.56
N GLU A 298 10.53 13.15 -4.89
CA GLU A 298 9.47 12.51 -4.09
C GLU A 298 8.90 13.47 -3.03
N ARG A 299 9.78 14.21 -2.34
CA ARG A 299 9.38 15.23 -1.37
C ARG A 299 8.59 16.36 -2.02
N GLY A 300 9.00 16.84 -3.20
CA GLY A 300 8.26 17.84 -3.96
C GLY A 300 6.84 17.35 -4.32
N ASP A 301 6.72 16.09 -4.72
CA ASP A 301 5.43 15.48 -5.07
C ASP A 301 4.52 15.31 -3.83
N ILE A 302 5.09 14.94 -2.68
CA ILE A 302 4.37 14.90 -1.40
C ILE A 302 3.85 16.30 -1.03
N ILE A 303 4.69 17.33 -1.12
CA ILE A 303 4.30 18.71 -0.80
C ILE A 303 3.16 19.18 -1.70
N LYS A 304 3.20 18.89 -3.00
CA LYS A 304 2.09 19.16 -3.93
C LYS A 304 0.81 18.44 -3.51
N THR A 305 0.93 17.16 -3.16
CA THR A 305 -0.20 16.34 -2.69
C THR A 305 -0.82 16.93 -1.43
N MET A 306 0.00 17.39 -0.48
CA MET A 306 -0.46 18.08 0.72
C MET A 306 -1.19 19.38 0.38
N HIS A 307 -0.62 20.23 -0.49
CA HIS A 307 -1.26 21.47 -0.90
C HIS A 307 -2.63 21.25 -1.55
N ARG A 308 -2.76 20.24 -2.42
CA ARG A 308 -4.03 19.85 -3.02
C ARG A 308 -5.05 19.44 -1.95
N ALA A 309 -4.68 18.53 -1.06
CA ALA A 309 -5.53 18.09 0.04
C ALA A 309 -5.92 19.23 1.00
N MET A 310 -5.04 20.22 1.20
CA MET A 310 -5.32 21.40 2.02
C MET A 310 -6.26 22.39 1.33
N ALA A 311 -6.12 22.58 0.01
CA ALA A 311 -7.02 23.43 -0.77
C ALA A 311 -8.47 22.92 -0.73
N GLU A 312 -8.67 21.60 -0.86
CA GLU A 312 -10.00 20.95 -0.74
C GLU A 312 -10.66 21.13 0.63
N THR A 313 -9.86 21.36 1.67
CA THR A 313 -10.35 21.52 3.05
C THR A 313 -10.43 22.97 3.51
N GLY A 314 -10.01 23.94 2.68
CA GLY A 314 -9.98 25.36 3.00
C GLY A 314 -8.93 25.75 4.07
N LEU A 315 -8.08 24.83 4.49
CA LEU A 315 -7.06 25.05 5.53
C LEU A 315 -5.80 25.70 4.92
N LYS A 316 -5.61 27.00 5.16
CA LYS A 316 -4.36 27.69 4.84
C LYS A 316 -3.34 27.49 5.98
N ARG A 317 -2.57 26.40 5.96
CA ARG A 317 -1.46 26.17 6.90
C ARG A 317 -0.11 26.15 6.17
N HIS A 318 0.95 26.44 6.90
CA HIS A 318 2.32 26.39 6.36
C HIS A 318 2.76 24.93 6.27
N VAL A 319 3.16 24.48 5.08
CA VAL A 319 3.78 23.17 4.84
C VAL A 319 5.30 23.38 4.79
N ASP A 320 6.05 22.68 5.64
CA ASP A 320 7.50 22.76 5.72
C ASP A 320 8.17 21.38 5.59
N ALA A 321 9.50 21.35 5.64
CA ALA A 321 10.30 20.12 5.62
C ALA A 321 9.92 19.09 6.70
N ASN A 322 9.47 19.59 7.86
CA ASN A 322 9.12 18.79 9.03
C ASN A 322 7.67 18.29 8.98
N SER A 323 6.95 18.63 7.92
CA SER A 323 5.58 18.22 7.66
C SER A 323 5.50 16.83 7.02
N ILE A 324 6.61 16.11 6.84
CA ILE A 324 6.62 14.73 6.34
C ILE A 324 7.12 13.81 7.46
N TYR A 325 6.25 12.92 7.90
CA TYR A 325 6.60 11.86 8.84
C TYR A 325 7.18 10.68 8.08
N SER A 326 8.49 10.48 8.21
CA SER A 326 9.20 9.41 7.53
C SER A 326 10.03 8.60 8.53
N ARG A 327 10.12 7.29 8.26
CA ARG A 327 11.00 6.36 8.97
C ARG A 327 12.47 6.77 8.91
N HIS A 328 12.89 7.47 7.87
CA HIS A 328 14.27 7.91 7.70
C HIS A 328 14.68 9.04 8.66
N ASN A 329 13.73 9.57 9.44
CA ASN A 329 14.04 10.50 10.50
C ASN A 329 14.27 9.74 11.81
N GLU A 330 15.53 9.59 12.21
CA GLU A 330 15.96 8.84 13.40
C GLU A 330 15.39 9.40 14.73
N THR A 331 14.83 10.62 14.71
CA THR A 331 14.26 11.30 15.90
C THR A 331 12.73 11.39 15.88
N ALA A 332 12.07 10.72 14.94
CA ALA A 332 10.63 10.84 14.75
C ALA A 332 9.82 10.26 15.93
N LYS A 333 9.41 11.14 16.84
CA LYS A 333 8.47 10.85 17.93
C LYS A 333 7.08 10.48 17.39
N PRO A 334 6.25 9.73 18.14
CA PRO A 334 4.86 9.50 17.76
C PRO A 334 4.11 10.82 17.52
N VAL A 335 3.29 10.86 16.48
CA VAL A 335 2.49 12.03 16.11
C VAL A 335 1.03 11.72 16.34
N THR A 336 0.41 12.44 17.27
CA THR A 336 -1.04 12.38 17.53
C THR A 336 -1.72 13.57 16.87
N GLY A 337 -2.79 13.32 16.12
CA GLY A 337 -3.49 14.39 15.40
C GLY A 337 -4.82 13.98 14.80
N LYS A 338 -5.54 15.00 14.31
CA LYS A 338 -6.81 14.89 13.58
C LYS A 338 -6.55 14.61 12.11
N VAL A 339 -7.17 13.58 11.55
CA VAL A 339 -7.09 13.28 10.12
C VAL A 339 -7.80 14.37 9.32
N ILE A 340 -7.07 15.08 8.47
CA ILE A 340 -7.59 16.11 7.56
C ILE A 340 -7.93 15.50 6.20
N ALA A 341 -7.06 14.62 5.70
CA ALA A 341 -7.20 13.97 4.41
C ALA A 341 -6.55 12.58 4.41
N LYS A 342 -6.94 11.76 3.44
CA LYS A 342 -6.33 10.47 3.13
C LYS A 342 -6.37 10.25 1.62
N GLY A 343 -5.43 9.49 1.08
CA GLY A 343 -5.38 9.18 -0.34
C GLY A 343 -4.40 8.06 -0.65
N ILE A 344 -4.19 7.82 -1.95
CA ILE A 344 -3.19 6.89 -2.46
C ILE A 344 -2.12 7.72 -3.18
N ALA A 345 -0.85 7.49 -2.84
CA ALA A 345 0.30 8.20 -3.39
C ALA A 345 0.98 7.41 -4.52
N ASP A 346 0.84 6.08 -4.53
CA ASP A 346 1.28 5.22 -5.64
C ASP A 346 0.25 4.10 -5.85
N ASP A 347 -0.62 4.29 -6.82
CA ASP A 347 -1.78 3.43 -7.04
C ASP A 347 -1.42 2.04 -7.61
N VAL A 348 -0.23 1.90 -8.19
CA VAL A 348 0.27 0.61 -8.65
C VAL A 348 0.70 -0.26 -7.48
N GLN A 349 1.30 0.35 -6.46
CA GLN A 349 1.80 -0.34 -5.26
C GLN A 349 0.81 -0.29 -4.08
N ASP A 350 -0.38 0.28 -4.30
CA ASP A 350 -1.37 0.58 -3.26
C ASP A 350 -0.79 1.35 -2.07
N LYS A 351 0.15 2.27 -2.30
CA LYS A 351 0.73 3.07 -1.22
C LYS A 351 -0.23 4.17 -0.81
N ALA A 352 -0.83 4.04 0.36
CA ALA A 352 -1.72 5.02 0.95
C ALA A 352 -1.00 5.99 1.88
N TYR A 353 -1.60 7.16 2.02
CA TYR A 353 -1.16 8.19 2.95
C TYR A 353 -2.33 8.78 3.71
N ILE A 354 -2.00 9.39 4.85
CA ILE A 354 -2.89 10.27 5.58
C ILE A 354 -2.20 11.61 5.83
N VAL A 355 -3.00 12.66 5.93
CA VAL A 355 -2.56 13.99 6.35
C VAL A 355 -3.24 14.30 7.68
N VAL A 356 -2.45 14.54 8.72
CA VAL A 356 -2.95 14.81 10.06
C VAL A 356 -2.57 16.22 10.54
N GLU A 357 -3.47 16.89 11.24
CA GLU A 357 -3.15 18.08 12.02
C GLU A 357 -2.77 17.66 13.43
N ASN A 358 -1.52 17.86 13.82
CA ASN A 358 -1.06 17.50 15.16
C ASN A 358 -1.56 18.49 16.23
N LEU A 359 -1.32 18.16 17.50
CA LEU A 359 -1.70 19.01 18.64
C LEU A 359 -1.02 20.41 18.64
N ASN A 360 0.03 20.62 17.86
CA ASN A 360 0.68 21.92 17.71
C ASN A 360 0.13 22.73 16.51
N GLY A 361 -0.91 22.21 15.83
CA GLY A 361 -1.53 22.85 14.67
C GLY A 361 -0.70 22.76 13.39
N LYS A 362 0.33 21.90 13.36
CA LYS A 362 1.12 21.59 12.16
C LYS A 362 0.48 20.44 11.39
N THR A 363 0.49 20.56 10.07
CA THR A 363 0.03 19.51 9.17
C THR A 363 1.17 18.54 8.88
N VAL A 364 0.91 17.24 8.99
CA VAL A 364 1.91 16.18 8.82
C VAL A 364 1.38 15.14 7.85
N TYR A 365 2.11 14.90 6.76
CA TYR A 365 1.92 13.79 5.84
C TYR A 365 2.55 12.54 6.41
N ILE A 366 1.83 11.43 6.37
CA ILE A 366 2.26 10.13 6.85
C ILE A 366 2.02 9.11 5.74
N ASP A 367 3.09 8.48 5.25
CA ASP A 367 3.00 7.27 4.44
C ASP A 367 2.61 6.12 5.36
N VAL A 368 1.50 5.45 5.06
CA VAL A 368 0.97 4.35 5.89
C VAL A 368 1.23 2.98 5.28
N GLY A 369 1.91 2.94 4.12
CA GLY A 369 2.15 1.71 3.37
C GLY A 369 0.90 1.31 2.59
N LYS A 370 0.46 0.05 2.70
CA LYS A 370 -0.67 -0.45 1.90
C LYS A 370 -2.00 0.25 2.18
N SER A 371 -2.87 0.32 1.17
CA SER A 371 -4.22 0.91 1.24
C SER A 371 -5.13 0.33 2.33
N ASP A 372 -4.95 -0.93 2.70
CA ASP A 372 -5.73 -1.55 3.78
C ASP A 372 -5.48 -0.86 5.14
N ALA A 373 -4.34 -0.18 5.32
CA ALA A 373 -4.03 0.56 6.55
C ALA A 373 -4.90 1.81 6.76
N ILE A 374 -5.50 2.34 5.70
CA ILE A 374 -6.46 3.46 5.78
C ILE A 374 -7.91 2.98 5.75
N ASP A 375 -8.16 1.67 5.81
CA ASP A 375 -9.51 1.13 5.95
C ASP A 375 -10.07 1.49 7.33
N GLY A 376 -11.31 1.94 7.37
CA GLY A 376 -11.94 2.47 8.58
C GLY A 376 -11.39 3.82 9.08
N ILE A 377 -10.36 4.41 8.46
CA ILE A 377 -9.90 5.77 8.78
C ILE A 377 -10.75 6.79 8.04
N ALA A 378 -11.33 7.75 8.76
CA ALA A 378 -12.12 8.84 8.18
C ALA A 378 -11.57 10.22 8.59
N LYS A 379 -11.95 11.24 7.83
CA LYS A 379 -11.67 12.64 8.17
C LYS A 379 -12.30 12.99 9.52
N GLY A 380 -11.58 13.73 10.36
CA GLY A 380 -12.01 14.10 11.71
C GLY A 380 -11.64 13.10 12.80
N MET A 381 -11.29 11.86 12.45
CA MET A 381 -10.77 10.88 13.41
C MET A 381 -9.47 11.36 14.06
N VAL A 382 -9.21 10.92 15.29
CA VAL A 382 -7.94 11.18 15.98
C VAL A 382 -7.11 9.92 15.94
N VAL A 383 -5.89 10.03 15.41
CA VAL A 383 -4.96 8.91 15.24
C VAL A 383 -3.60 9.24 15.84
N THR A 384 -2.90 8.20 16.32
CA THR A 384 -1.48 8.26 16.67
C THR A 384 -0.71 7.45 15.66
N ALA A 385 0.24 8.10 14.98
CA ALA A 385 1.20 7.46 14.10
C ALA A 385 2.53 7.28 14.82
N SER A 386 3.10 6.08 14.75
CA SER A 386 4.44 5.80 15.28
C SER A 386 5.22 4.90 14.35
N ILE A 387 6.55 5.08 14.31
CA ILE A 387 7.43 4.15 13.58
C ILE A 387 7.53 2.85 14.38
N PRO A 388 7.18 1.69 13.79
CA PRO A 388 7.35 0.42 14.48
C PRO A 388 8.83 0.14 14.73
N GLU A 389 9.18 -0.39 15.91
CA GLU A 389 10.55 -0.77 16.22
C GLU A 389 10.91 -2.14 15.62
N ALA A 390 11.97 -2.20 14.80
CA ALA A 390 12.46 -3.44 14.20
C ALA A 390 13.31 -4.23 15.19
N LYS A 391 12.73 -4.56 16.35
CA LYS A 391 13.43 -5.25 17.43
C LYS A 391 12.94 -6.68 17.57
N VAL A 392 13.88 -7.55 17.96
CA VAL A 392 13.59 -8.92 18.38
C VAL A 392 12.61 -8.89 19.54
N LYS A 393 11.45 -9.54 19.41
CA LYS A 393 10.44 -9.60 20.48
C LYS A 393 10.89 -10.56 21.58
N LYS A 394 10.37 -10.40 22.78
CA LYS A 394 10.61 -11.36 23.89
C LYS A 394 10.22 -12.79 23.51
N SER A 395 9.12 -12.95 22.75
CA SER A 395 8.69 -14.24 22.19
C SER A 395 9.74 -14.86 21.27
N ASP A 396 10.45 -14.05 20.49
CA ASP A 396 11.48 -14.54 19.56
C ASP A 396 12.71 -15.04 20.32
N LYS A 397 13.08 -14.38 21.44
CA LYS A 397 14.13 -14.86 22.34
C LYS A 397 13.76 -16.20 22.98
N THR A 398 12.52 -16.32 23.50
CA THR A 398 12.02 -17.55 24.12
C THR A 398 12.01 -18.72 23.13
N LEU A 399 11.57 -18.47 21.89
CA LEU A 399 11.61 -19.45 20.80
C LEU A 399 13.03 -19.91 20.47
N ALA A 400 13.97 -18.96 20.39
CA ALA A 400 15.37 -19.27 20.11
C ALA A 400 16.03 -20.08 21.24
N GLU A 401 15.71 -19.77 22.49
CA GLU A 401 16.22 -20.48 23.67
C GLU A 401 15.74 -21.93 23.69
N ILE A 402 14.42 -22.15 23.57
CA ILE A 402 13.84 -23.50 23.55
C ILE A 402 14.37 -24.28 22.33
N ALA A 403 14.37 -23.67 21.15
CA ALA A 403 14.89 -24.35 19.96
C ALA A 403 16.38 -24.72 20.12
N LYS A 404 17.20 -23.83 20.68
CA LYS A 404 18.63 -24.11 20.91
C LYS A 404 18.85 -25.27 21.89
N ALA A 405 18.02 -25.40 22.92
CA ALA A 405 18.08 -26.53 23.86
C ALA A 405 17.74 -27.88 23.19
N HIS A 406 16.92 -27.86 22.13
CA HIS A 406 16.44 -29.05 21.43
C HIS A 406 16.91 -29.13 19.97
N GLY A 407 18.19 -28.80 19.71
CA GLY A 407 18.81 -29.03 18.40
C GLY A 407 18.24 -28.20 17.24
N GLY A 408 17.75 -26.99 17.53
CA GLY A 408 17.13 -26.06 16.57
C GLY A 408 15.64 -26.32 16.31
N ILE A 409 15.01 -27.19 17.10
CA ILE A 409 13.60 -27.59 16.92
C ILE A 409 12.75 -27.00 18.03
N TYR A 410 11.64 -26.38 17.64
CA TYR A 410 10.60 -25.94 18.56
C TYR A 410 9.32 -26.74 18.33
N SER A 411 8.67 -27.19 19.40
CA SER A 411 7.30 -27.68 19.36
C SER A 411 6.50 -27.16 20.56
N PRO A 412 5.16 -27.11 20.48
CA PRO A 412 4.33 -26.77 21.63
C PRO A 412 4.56 -27.70 22.83
N SER A 413 4.81 -28.99 22.60
CA SER A 413 5.11 -29.97 23.65
C SER A 413 6.44 -29.67 24.34
N LEU A 414 7.52 -29.40 23.58
CA LEU A 414 8.82 -29.04 24.13
C LEU A 414 8.78 -27.72 24.91
N HIS A 415 7.95 -26.77 24.47
CA HIS A 415 7.71 -25.55 25.23
C HIS A 415 7.10 -25.86 26.61
N MET A 416 6.06 -26.68 26.66
CA MET A 416 5.41 -27.05 27.93
C MET A 416 6.31 -27.91 28.83
N GLU A 417 7.22 -28.69 28.25
CA GLU A 417 8.23 -29.44 29.00
C GLU A 417 9.27 -28.49 29.64
N THR A 418 9.71 -27.47 28.89
CA THR A 418 10.70 -26.50 29.36
C THR A 418 10.10 -25.48 30.35
N ASP A 419 8.86 -25.05 30.12
CA ASP A 419 8.09 -24.19 31.02
C ASP A 419 6.71 -24.81 31.31
N PRO A 420 6.62 -25.69 32.33
CA PRO A 420 5.35 -26.31 32.73
C PRO A 420 4.30 -25.34 33.26
N LYS A 421 4.71 -24.11 33.63
CA LYS A 421 3.79 -23.05 34.09
C LYS A 421 3.31 -22.18 32.93
N ALA A 422 3.82 -22.40 31.72
CA ALA A 422 3.39 -21.67 30.53
C ALA A 422 1.90 -21.91 30.27
N ARG A 423 1.17 -20.80 30.10
CA ARG A 423 -0.25 -20.87 29.73
C ARG A 423 -0.39 -21.36 28.30
N VAL A 424 -1.40 -22.18 28.01
CA VAL A 424 -1.70 -22.66 26.66
C VAL A 424 -1.77 -21.50 25.64
N GLU A 425 -2.41 -20.39 26.02
CA GLU A 425 -2.54 -19.18 25.20
C GLU A 425 -1.19 -18.55 24.84
N PHE A 426 -0.23 -18.61 25.78
CA PHE A 426 1.13 -18.11 25.58
C PHE A 426 1.85 -18.98 24.55
N VAL A 427 1.71 -20.32 24.64
CA VAL A 427 2.27 -21.25 23.65
C VAL A 427 1.61 -21.06 22.28
N GLU A 428 0.29 -20.89 22.21
CA GLU A 428 -0.41 -20.58 20.96
C GLU A 428 0.04 -19.26 20.34
N ALA A 429 0.34 -18.24 21.15
CA ALA A 429 0.89 -16.98 20.65
C ALA A 429 2.25 -17.19 19.97
N HIS A 430 3.10 -18.07 20.50
CA HIS A 430 4.36 -18.47 19.86
C HIS A 430 4.13 -19.22 18.55
N VAL A 431 3.14 -20.12 18.49
CA VAL A 431 2.77 -20.81 17.24
C VAL A 431 2.27 -19.82 16.19
N ARG A 432 1.40 -18.87 16.55
CA ARG A 432 0.94 -17.80 15.64
C ARG A 432 2.11 -16.94 15.14
N ARG A 433 3.08 -16.66 16.01
CA ARG A 433 4.31 -15.94 15.65
C ARG A 433 5.14 -16.74 14.64
N LEU A 434 5.34 -18.04 14.85
CA LEU A 434 6.05 -18.92 13.92
C LEU A 434 5.32 -19.08 12.58
N GLU A 435 3.99 -19.16 12.59
CA GLU A 435 3.20 -19.17 11.34
C GLU A 435 3.40 -17.89 10.52
N ALA A 436 3.47 -16.72 11.19
CA ALA A 436 3.77 -15.46 10.52
C ALA A 436 5.18 -15.46 9.91
N LEU A 437 6.17 -15.95 10.66
CA LEU A 437 7.56 -16.07 10.19
C LEU A 437 7.71 -17.09 9.05
N ARG A 438 6.92 -18.17 9.05
CA ARG A 438 6.88 -19.17 7.96
C ARG A 438 6.39 -18.56 6.65
N ARG A 439 5.38 -17.69 6.70
CA ARG A 439 4.91 -16.97 5.50
C ARG A 439 5.99 -16.06 4.91
N GLY A 440 6.91 -15.58 5.75
CA GLY A 440 8.10 -14.84 5.34
C GLY A 440 9.31 -15.71 4.97
N GLY A 441 9.20 -17.04 5.04
CA GLY A 441 10.30 -17.96 4.74
C GLY A 441 11.38 -18.07 5.81
N VAL A 442 11.17 -17.55 7.03
CA VAL A 442 12.19 -17.54 8.10
C VAL A 442 12.27 -18.88 8.84
N VAL A 443 11.14 -19.58 8.99
CA VAL A 443 11.06 -20.87 9.69
C VAL A 443 10.31 -21.89 8.84
N VAL A 444 10.60 -23.17 9.06
CA VAL A 444 9.97 -24.28 8.34
C VAL A 444 9.13 -25.10 9.33
N ARG A 445 7.90 -25.44 8.94
CA ARG A 445 7.05 -26.37 9.70
C ARG A 445 7.27 -27.78 9.16
N LYS A 446 7.63 -28.72 10.04
CA LYS A 446 7.78 -30.15 9.72
C LYS A 446 6.42 -30.84 9.70
N ALA A 447 6.36 -32.03 9.10
CA ALA A 447 5.13 -32.82 8.96
C ALA A 447 4.54 -33.25 10.31
N ASP A 448 5.39 -33.45 11.33
CA ASP A 448 5.02 -33.78 12.71
C ASP A 448 4.44 -32.58 13.50
N GLY A 449 4.39 -31.40 12.89
CA GLY A 449 3.90 -30.17 13.52
C GLY A 449 4.96 -29.39 14.31
N SER A 450 6.20 -29.88 14.39
CA SER A 450 7.34 -29.15 14.94
C SER A 450 7.86 -28.10 13.96
N TRP A 451 8.69 -27.20 14.47
CA TRP A 451 9.22 -26.04 13.77
C TRP A 451 10.74 -26.08 13.77
N GLN A 452 11.34 -26.01 12.58
CA GLN A 452 12.78 -25.85 12.45
C GLN A 452 13.12 -24.36 12.43
N LEU A 453 13.95 -23.94 13.38
CA LEU A 453 14.51 -22.60 13.42
C LEU A 453 15.96 -22.65 12.88
N PRO A 454 16.37 -21.70 12.03
CA PRO A 454 17.74 -21.62 11.54
C PRO A 454 18.69 -21.11 12.63
N ASN A 455 19.99 -21.39 12.48
CA ASN A 455 21.00 -21.00 13.47
C ASN A 455 21.12 -19.47 13.65
N ASP A 456 20.80 -18.71 12.62
CA ASP A 456 20.77 -17.24 12.60
C ASP A 456 19.35 -16.67 12.76
N TYR A 457 18.42 -17.44 13.35
CA TYR A 457 17.00 -17.10 13.52
C TYR A 457 16.76 -15.65 13.96
N LEU A 458 17.46 -15.16 14.99
CA LEU A 458 17.27 -13.79 15.47
C LEU A 458 17.66 -12.73 14.43
N LYS A 459 18.71 -12.96 13.63
CA LYS A 459 19.10 -12.06 12.53
C LYS A 459 18.04 -12.07 11.43
N GLN A 460 17.53 -13.24 11.07
CA GLN A 460 16.47 -13.36 10.07
C GLN A 460 15.15 -12.74 10.53
N VAL A 461 14.82 -12.80 11.83
CA VAL A 461 13.66 -12.11 12.40
C VAL A 461 13.80 -10.59 12.26
N VAL A 462 14.99 -10.03 12.53
CA VAL A 462 15.24 -8.59 12.34
C VAL A 462 15.06 -8.21 10.87
N ALA A 463 15.63 -8.98 9.93
CA ALA A 463 15.46 -8.75 8.49
C ALA A 463 13.99 -8.85 8.06
N PHE A 464 13.24 -9.81 8.60
CA PHE A 464 11.80 -9.97 8.35
C PHE A 464 10.99 -8.77 8.84
N GLU A 465 11.24 -8.28 10.06
CA GLU A 465 10.56 -7.09 10.58
C GLU A 465 10.95 -5.83 9.77
N GLN A 466 12.22 -5.67 9.40
CA GLN A 466 12.67 -4.57 8.54
C GLN A 466 11.99 -4.58 7.17
N ASN A 467 11.83 -5.76 6.56
CA ASN A 467 11.14 -5.90 5.28
C ASN A 467 9.64 -5.63 5.41
N LYS A 468 9.00 -6.11 6.49
CA LYS A 468 7.59 -5.82 6.78
C LYS A 468 7.33 -4.32 6.89
N MET A 469 8.25 -3.58 7.53
CA MET A 469 8.18 -2.12 7.63
C MET A 469 8.31 -1.40 6.29
N ARG A 470 8.80 -2.03 5.21
CA ARG A 470 8.73 -1.41 3.87
C ARG A 470 7.30 -1.36 3.35
N SER A 471 6.47 -2.32 3.73
CA SER A 471 5.05 -2.40 3.35
C SER A 471 4.09 -1.75 4.36
N ALA A 472 4.55 -1.53 5.60
CA ALA A 472 3.83 -0.89 6.69
C ALA A 472 4.82 -0.02 7.47
N PRO A 473 5.23 1.14 6.92
CA PRO A 473 6.27 2.01 7.49
C PRO A 473 5.86 2.64 8.83
N VAL A 474 4.55 2.71 9.10
CA VAL A 474 3.98 3.34 10.28
C VAL A 474 2.93 2.43 10.91
N SER A 475 2.90 2.39 12.24
CA SER A 475 1.80 1.85 13.02
C SER A 475 0.80 2.96 13.31
N LEU A 476 -0.45 2.75 12.91
CA LEU A 476 -1.56 3.65 13.21
C LEU A 476 -2.41 3.10 14.34
N VAL A 477 -2.61 3.91 15.37
CA VAL A 477 -3.58 3.66 16.44
C VAL A 477 -4.73 4.65 16.29
N VAL A 478 -5.96 4.15 16.16
CA VAL A 478 -7.15 5.00 16.15
C VAL A 478 -7.53 5.31 17.59
N ASN A 479 -7.30 6.54 18.02
CA ASN A 479 -7.64 6.98 19.37
C ASN A 479 -9.12 7.39 19.48
N SER A 480 -9.66 8.03 18.42
CA SER A 480 -11.08 8.35 18.31
C SER A 480 -11.57 8.14 16.88
N ARG A 481 -12.68 7.43 16.75
CA ARG A 481 -13.41 7.25 15.50
C ARG A 481 -14.34 8.42 15.18
N GLU A 482 -14.73 9.18 16.20
CA GLU A 482 -15.59 10.34 16.04
C GLU A 482 -14.79 11.65 16.17
N PRO A 483 -15.23 12.75 15.55
CA PRO A 483 -14.61 14.07 15.73
C PRO A 483 -14.66 14.50 17.20
N ILE A 484 -13.61 15.15 17.69
CA ILE A 484 -13.50 15.55 19.11
C ILE A 484 -14.65 16.43 19.60
N SER A 485 -15.27 17.21 18.72
CA SER A 485 -16.44 18.05 19.04
C SER A 485 -17.65 17.24 19.47
N SER A 486 -17.80 16.02 18.94
CA SER A 486 -18.89 15.12 19.33
C SER A 486 -18.64 14.45 20.68
N LEU A 487 -17.40 14.40 21.17
CA LEU A 487 -17.02 13.68 22.38
C LEU A 487 -17.31 14.48 23.68
N THR A 488 -17.59 15.77 23.57
CA THR A 488 -17.73 16.69 24.71
C THR A 488 -18.86 16.27 25.66
N ASN A 489 -19.99 15.83 25.11
CA ASN A 489 -21.23 15.58 25.86
C ASN A 489 -21.63 14.09 25.91
N VAL A 490 -20.70 13.19 25.61
CA VAL A 490 -20.97 11.75 25.50
C VAL A 490 -20.87 11.04 26.85
N VAL A 491 -21.85 10.20 27.19
CA VAL A 491 -21.79 9.36 28.39
C VAL A 491 -20.97 8.11 28.09
N GLY A 492 -19.67 8.18 28.37
CA GLY A 492 -18.70 7.09 28.20
C GLY A 492 -17.26 7.57 28.26
N ALA A 493 -16.31 6.66 28.46
CA ALA A 493 -14.89 7.00 28.51
C ALA A 493 -14.40 7.31 27.09
N THR A 494 -13.83 8.48 26.86
CA THR A 494 -13.39 8.95 25.55
C THR A 494 -11.89 9.26 25.54
N TRP A 495 -11.32 9.45 24.36
CA TRP A 495 -9.94 9.92 24.22
C TRP A 495 -9.68 11.25 24.95
N LEU A 496 -10.66 12.16 25.02
CA LEU A 496 -10.51 13.42 25.78
C LEU A 496 -10.26 13.15 27.27
N ASP A 497 -10.88 12.12 27.83
CA ASP A 497 -10.81 11.80 29.26
C ASP A 497 -9.41 11.29 29.65
N GLU A 498 -8.73 10.56 28.75
CA GLU A 498 -7.32 10.18 28.93
C GLU A 498 -6.40 11.41 28.92
N THR A 499 -6.66 12.38 28.05
CA THR A 499 -5.88 13.63 28.00
C THR A 499 -6.14 14.58 29.18
N LEU A 500 -7.25 14.38 29.91
CA LEU A 500 -7.61 15.13 31.12
C LEU A 500 -7.01 14.55 32.41
N ARG A 501 -6.14 13.54 32.31
CA ARG A 501 -5.40 12.99 33.46
C ARG A 501 -4.26 13.90 33.92
N ASP A 502 -3.76 14.74 33.03
CA ASP A 502 -2.69 15.69 33.31
C ASP A 502 -3.27 17.06 33.72
N VAL A 503 -2.65 17.72 34.69
CA VAL A 503 -3.09 19.02 35.25
C VAL A 503 -2.71 20.20 34.34
N GLU A 504 -1.68 20.03 33.50
CA GLU A 504 -1.16 21.11 32.65
C GLU A 504 -1.98 21.28 31.37
N ASP A 505 -2.84 22.31 31.35
CA ASP A 505 -3.42 22.85 30.12
C ASP A 505 -2.36 23.72 29.43
N ASN A 506 -1.69 23.17 28.41
CA ASN A 506 -0.60 23.85 27.74
C ASN A 506 -1.10 25.10 26.95
N LEU A 507 -0.59 26.28 27.31
CA LEU A 507 -1.09 27.59 26.84
C LEU A 507 -0.71 27.95 25.38
N GLN A 508 0.16 27.18 24.73
CA GLN A 508 0.63 27.45 23.36
C GLN A 508 -0.08 26.61 22.27
N ALA A 509 -1.30 26.16 22.53
CA ALA A 509 -2.06 25.35 21.58
C ALA A 509 -2.47 26.16 20.34
N ARG A 510 -2.19 25.64 19.14
CA ARG A 510 -2.61 26.23 17.86
C ARG A 510 -3.36 25.19 17.03
N GLY A 511 -4.28 25.65 16.18
CA GLY A 511 -5.07 24.76 15.31
C GLY A 511 -5.77 23.65 16.09
N PHE A 512 -5.57 22.39 15.68
CA PHE A 512 -6.18 21.25 16.36
C PHE A 512 -5.91 21.21 17.88
N GLY A 513 -4.76 21.67 18.37
CA GLY A 513 -4.52 21.76 19.80
C GLY A 513 -5.51 22.68 20.52
N GLN A 514 -5.89 23.79 19.89
CA GLN A 514 -6.88 24.73 20.42
C GLN A 514 -8.27 24.09 20.44
N ASP A 515 -8.63 23.35 19.38
CA ASP A 515 -9.88 22.59 19.32
C ASP A 515 -9.94 21.58 20.49
N VAL A 516 -8.83 20.88 20.77
CA VAL A 516 -8.73 19.93 21.89
C VAL A 516 -8.87 20.63 23.24
N GLN A 517 -8.26 21.80 23.44
CA GLN A 517 -8.39 22.55 24.69
C GLN A 517 -9.81 23.05 24.94
N ALA A 518 -10.48 23.54 23.88
CA ALA A 518 -11.89 23.91 23.95
C ALA A 518 -12.77 22.69 24.28
N ALA A 519 -12.54 21.55 23.62
CA ALA A 519 -13.26 20.31 23.87
C ALA A 519 -13.02 19.78 25.28
N ARG A 520 -11.79 19.84 25.81
CA ARG A 520 -11.44 19.48 27.20
C ARG A 520 -12.20 20.34 28.21
N SER A 521 -12.31 21.64 27.94
CA SER A 521 -13.03 22.57 28.82
C SER A 521 -14.53 22.29 28.83
N ALA A 522 -15.15 22.10 27.64
CA ALA A 522 -16.53 21.66 27.52
C ALA A 522 -16.78 20.30 28.20
N ARG A 523 -15.87 19.34 28.00
CA ARG A 523 -15.93 18.02 28.60
C ARG A 523 -15.90 18.06 30.13
N ARG A 524 -15.04 18.90 30.73
CA ARG A 524 -15.00 19.09 32.19
C ARG A 524 -16.32 19.64 32.74
N MET A 525 -16.94 20.60 32.05
CA MET A 525 -18.24 21.15 32.46
C MET A 525 -19.32 20.06 32.43
N PHE A 526 -19.40 19.31 31.33
CA PHE A 526 -20.33 18.19 31.20
C PHE A 526 -20.13 17.14 32.31
N LEU A 527 -18.89 16.73 32.59
CA LEU A 527 -18.61 15.74 33.63
C LEU A 527 -18.99 16.22 35.04
N ARG A 528 -18.93 17.53 35.31
CA ARG A 528 -19.40 18.13 36.58
C ARG A 528 -20.92 18.13 36.66
N GLU A 529 -21.61 18.48 35.57
CA GLU A 529 -23.08 18.42 35.48
C GLU A 529 -23.59 16.99 35.68
N GLN A 530 -22.89 15.99 35.15
CA GLN A 530 -23.21 14.56 35.33
C GLN A 530 -22.84 14.00 36.72
N GLY A 531 -22.26 14.83 37.59
CA GLY A 531 -21.81 14.45 38.94
C GLY A 531 -20.63 13.47 38.97
N ILE A 532 -19.92 13.29 37.85
CA ILE A 532 -18.77 12.38 37.74
C ILE A 532 -17.50 13.06 38.22
N LEU A 533 -17.32 14.35 37.90
CA LEU A 533 -16.18 15.15 38.33
C LEU A 533 -16.61 16.12 39.43
N GLY A 534 -15.85 16.19 40.53
CA GLY A 534 -16.10 17.15 41.60
C GLY A 534 -15.94 18.61 41.14
N LYS A 535 -16.68 19.55 41.75
CA LYS A 535 -16.67 20.99 41.39
C LYS A 535 -15.26 21.61 41.41
N ASN A 536 -14.41 21.17 42.33
CA ASN A 536 -13.03 21.69 42.51
C ASN A 536 -11.96 20.81 41.85
N MET A 537 -12.33 19.72 41.17
CA MET A 537 -11.38 18.83 40.50
C MET A 537 -11.18 19.24 39.04
N ASN A 538 -9.94 19.26 38.59
CA ASN A 538 -9.57 19.58 37.20
C ASN A 538 -9.01 18.38 36.43
N ALA A 539 -8.53 17.34 37.11
CA ALA A 539 -7.96 16.15 36.51
C ALA A 539 -8.84 14.91 36.78
N LEU A 540 -8.88 14.01 35.80
CA LEU A 540 -9.56 12.72 35.93
C LEU A 540 -8.62 11.68 36.55
N ASN A 541 -9.19 10.76 37.34
CA ASN A 541 -8.47 9.60 37.86
C ASN A 541 -9.08 8.31 37.28
N GLN A 542 -8.47 7.17 37.62
CA GLN A 542 -8.92 5.87 37.12
C GLN A 542 -10.38 5.55 37.49
N LYS A 543 -10.86 5.98 38.67
CA LYS A 543 -12.24 5.75 39.11
C LYS A 543 -13.26 6.49 38.25
N HIS A 544 -12.97 7.73 37.84
CA HIS A 544 -13.86 8.48 36.93
C HIS A 544 -13.98 7.78 35.56
N LEU A 545 -12.88 7.24 35.03
CA LEU A 545 -12.89 6.48 33.77
C LEU A 545 -13.67 5.18 33.89
N GLU A 546 -13.51 4.45 35.00
CA GLU A 546 -14.27 3.23 35.28
C GLU A 546 -15.78 3.50 35.41
N GLU A 547 -16.16 4.59 36.07
CA GLU A 547 -17.57 5.02 36.18
C GLU A 547 -18.15 5.37 34.81
N LEU A 548 -17.42 6.14 33.99
CA LEU A 548 -17.83 6.47 32.62
C LEU A 548 -18.00 5.22 31.75
N ALA A 549 -17.03 4.30 31.80
CA ALA A 549 -17.10 3.05 31.06
C ALA A 549 -18.27 2.16 31.53
N CYS A 550 -18.56 2.15 32.83
CA CYS A 550 -19.70 1.44 33.39
C CYS A 550 -21.04 2.00 32.88
N ARG A 551 -21.21 3.33 32.91
CA ARG A 551 -22.44 3.99 32.41
C ARG A 551 -22.68 3.74 30.92
N ASP A 552 -21.63 3.85 30.10
CA ASP A 552 -21.71 3.58 28.65
C ASP A 552 -22.06 2.12 28.37
N PHE A 553 -21.44 1.17 29.09
CA PHE A 553 -21.73 -0.24 28.95
C PHE A 553 -23.19 -0.57 29.29
N GLN A 554 -23.73 0.01 30.37
CA GLN A 554 -25.13 -0.16 30.76
C GLN A 554 -26.10 0.49 29.76
N ASP A 555 -25.75 1.63 29.18
CA ASP A 555 -26.53 2.26 28.11
C ASP A 555 -26.56 1.39 26.84
N ALA A 556 -25.39 0.89 26.42
CA ALA A 556 -25.27 -0.01 25.27
C ALA A 556 -26.09 -1.29 25.47
N ALA A 557 -26.04 -1.90 26.66
CA ALA A 557 -26.83 -3.07 27.01
C ALA A 557 -28.34 -2.79 26.90
N ARG A 558 -28.84 -1.70 27.48
CA ARG A 558 -30.26 -1.31 27.41
C ARG A 558 -30.72 -1.02 25.99
N SER A 559 -29.89 -0.35 25.19
CA SER A 559 -30.19 -0.04 23.78
C SER A 559 -30.31 -1.32 22.94
N ILE A 560 -29.40 -2.27 23.12
CA ILE A 560 -29.43 -3.54 22.39
C ILE A 560 -30.58 -4.43 22.85
N GLU A 561 -30.87 -4.47 24.15
CA GLU A 561 -32.01 -5.22 24.70
C GLU A 561 -33.33 -4.77 24.07
N LYS A 562 -33.54 -3.45 23.92
CA LYS A 562 -34.70 -2.89 23.20
C LYS A 562 -34.73 -3.28 21.73
N THR A 563 -33.57 -3.34 21.08
CA THR A 563 -33.48 -3.62 19.64
C THR A 563 -33.63 -5.10 19.31
N LEU A 564 -33.06 -5.99 20.14
CA LEU A 564 -33.08 -7.44 19.94
C LEU A 564 -34.29 -8.13 20.60
N GLY A 565 -34.94 -7.49 21.57
CA GLY A 565 -36.00 -8.10 22.37
C GLY A 565 -35.51 -9.27 23.24
N LYS A 566 -34.20 -9.35 23.52
CA LYS A 566 -33.55 -10.42 24.29
C LYS A 566 -32.99 -9.85 25.58
N LYS A 567 -33.03 -10.62 26.67
CA LYS A 567 -32.54 -10.17 27.97
C LYS A 567 -31.03 -10.00 27.98
N PHE A 568 -30.53 -8.90 28.53
CA PHE A 568 -29.09 -8.73 28.73
C PHE A 568 -28.58 -9.56 29.91
N VAL A 569 -27.48 -10.30 29.71
CA VAL A 569 -26.76 -11.02 30.78
C VAL A 569 -25.32 -10.56 30.83
N ALA A 570 -24.95 -9.97 31.98
CA ALA A 570 -23.60 -9.51 32.25
C ALA A 570 -22.66 -10.71 32.42
N VAL A 571 -21.53 -10.68 31.72
CA VAL A 571 -20.46 -11.67 31.90
C VAL A 571 -19.57 -11.18 33.05
N GLY A 572 -19.42 -12.00 34.09
CA GLY A 572 -18.54 -11.68 35.22
C GLY A 572 -17.06 -11.59 34.80
N ARG A 573 -16.20 -11.04 35.69
CA ARG A 573 -14.74 -10.84 35.43
C ARG A 573 -13.96 -12.14 35.11
N SER A 574 -14.58 -13.29 35.36
CA SER A 574 -14.10 -14.62 34.98
C SER A 574 -15.27 -15.52 34.61
N GLY A 575 -15.17 -16.29 33.52
CA GLY A 575 -16.22 -17.24 33.13
C GLY A 575 -16.12 -17.73 31.70
N ARG A 576 -16.88 -18.77 31.36
CA ARG A 576 -17.02 -19.26 29.98
C ARG A 576 -18.14 -18.49 29.29
N ILE A 577 -17.88 -18.08 28.06
CA ILE A 577 -18.84 -17.44 27.16
C ILE A 577 -19.04 -18.39 25.99
N ASP A 578 -20.29 -18.57 25.59
CA ASP A 578 -20.67 -19.26 24.36
C ASP A 578 -21.91 -18.58 23.75
N GLY A 579 -22.07 -18.71 22.44
CA GLY A 579 -23.19 -18.15 21.69
C GLY A 579 -22.80 -17.80 20.26
N THR A 580 -23.71 -17.18 19.52
CA THR A 580 -23.47 -16.75 18.15
C THR A 580 -22.99 -15.31 18.13
N PHE A 581 -21.83 -15.05 17.54
CA PHE A 581 -21.37 -13.67 17.32
C PHE A 581 -22.15 -13.05 16.15
N THR A 582 -23.00 -12.07 16.42
CA THR A 582 -23.86 -11.48 15.37
C THR A 582 -23.29 -10.20 14.80
N ARG A 583 -22.85 -9.28 15.65
CA ARG A 583 -22.27 -7.98 15.24
C ARG A 583 -21.32 -7.41 16.28
N SER A 584 -20.48 -6.49 15.84
CA SER A 584 -19.73 -5.60 16.72
C SER A 584 -20.41 -4.24 16.81
N ILE A 585 -20.32 -3.58 17.96
CA ILE A 585 -20.75 -2.20 18.17
C ILE A 585 -19.56 -1.35 18.60
N ASP A 586 -19.43 -0.17 17.99
CA ASP A 586 -18.46 0.84 18.42
C ASP A 586 -19.13 1.73 19.46
N ARG A 587 -18.53 1.84 20.64
CA ARG A 587 -18.96 2.71 21.73
C ARG A 587 -17.81 3.62 22.15
N PRO A 588 -18.11 4.76 22.81
CA PRO A 588 -17.09 5.66 23.32
C PRO A 588 -16.01 4.92 24.12
N SER A 589 -16.43 4.06 25.05
CA SER A 589 -15.53 3.33 25.96
C SER A 589 -14.85 2.11 25.34
N GLY A 590 -15.04 1.87 24.05
CA GLY A 590 -14.42 0.78 23.31
C GLY A 590 -15.41 -0.01 22.44
N LYS A 591 -14.85 -0.94 21.66
CA LYS A 591 -15.64 -1.79 20.76
C LYS A 591 -16.08 -3.06 21.48
N PHE A 592 -17.36 -3.39 21.38
CA PHE A 592 -17.94 -4.60 22.00
C PHE A 592 -18.48 -5.55 20.93
N ALA A 593 -18.40 -6.85 21.19
CA ALA A 593 -19.03 -7.90 20.43
C ALA A 593 -20.35 -8.30 21.09
N VAL A 594 -21.40 -8.43 20.26
CA VAL A 594 -22.71 -8.94 20.67
C VAL A 594 -22.71 -10.45 20.46
N ILE A 595 -22.83 -11.19 21.56
CA ILE A 595 -22.93 -12.65 21.57
C ILE A 595 -24.35 -13.02 21.93
N GLU A 596 -25.08 -13.60 20.98
CA GLU A 596 -26.48 -13.95 21.16
C GLU A 596 -26.66 -15.43 21.46
N ARG A 597 -27.60 -15.71 22.37
CA ARG A 597 -28.19 -17.03 22.61
C ARG A 597 -29.68 -17.00 22.27
N SER A 598 -30.38 -18.09 22.55
CA SER A 598 -31.80 -18.26 22.19
C SER A 598 -32.72 -17.19 22.81
N LYS A 599 -32.49 -16.79 24.08
CA LYS A 599 -33.36 -15.83 24.81
C LYS A 599 -32.62 -14.64 25.43
N GLU A 600 -31.30 -14.64 25.32
CA GLU A 600 -30.42 -13.68 26.00
C GLU A 600 -29.27 -13.28 25.10
N PHE A 601 -28.59 -12.19 25.46
CA PHE A 601 -27.35 -11.79 24.83
C PHE A 601 -26.37 -11.24 25.85
N SER A 602 -25.08 -11.28 25.48
CA SER A 602 -24.00 -10.72 26.28
C SER A 602 -23.16 -9.77 25.44
N LEU A 603 -22.64 -8.74 26.09
CA LEU A 603 -21.66 -7.81 25.55
C LEU A 603 -20.29 -8.15 26.10
N VAL A 604 -19.32 -8.29 25.20
CA VAL A 604 -17.95 -8.66 25.56
C VAL A 604 -16.95 -7.82 24.76
N PRO A 605 -15.75 -7.56 25.27
CA PRO A 605 -14.72 -6.82 24.54
C PRO A 605 -14.44 -7.46 23.18
N TRP A 606 -14.46 -6.66 22.13
CA TRP A 606 -14.27 -7.12 20.76
C TRP A 606 -12.80 -7.45 20.46
N ARG A 607 -12.58 -8.43 19.57
CA ARG A 607 -11.25 -8.76 19.00
C ARG A 607 -11.41 -9.10 17.53
N ASP A 608 -10.44 -8.72 16.69
CA ASP A 608 -10.45 -8.93 15.23
C ASP A 608 -10.77 -10.37 14.81
N VAL A 609 -10.32 -11.35 15.60
CA VAL A 609 -10.53 -12.79 15.33
C VAL A 609 -12.02 -13.16 15.25
N LEU A 610 -12.91 -12.40 15.89
CA LEU A 610 -14.35 -12.62 15.86
C LEU A 610 -14.97 -12.28 14.51
N GLU A 611 -14.42 -11.32 13.76
CA GLU A 611 -15.05 -10.84 12.52
C GLU A 611 -15.20 -11.94 11.46
N ARG A 612 -14.25 -12.89 11.45
CA ARG A 612 -14.29 -14.06 10.55
C ARG A 612 -15.38 -15.08 10.92
N SER A 613 -15.96 -14.94 12.11
CA SER A 613 -16.95 -15.85 12.69
C SER A 613 -18.30 -15.16 12.88
N ARG A 614 -18.55 -14.06 12.16
CA ARG A 614 -19.85 -13.39 12.15
C ARG A 614 -20.95 -14.35 11.68
N GLY A 615 -22.03 -14.44 12.43
CA GLY A 615 -23.12 -15.40 12.23
C GLY A 615 -22.81 -16.83 12.68
N LYS A 616 -21.64 -17.10 13.27
CA LYS A 616 -21.23 -18.45 13.72
C LYS A 616 -21.16 -18.54 15.24
N MET A 617 -21.26 -19.77 15.73
CA MET A 617 -21.10 -20.10 17.14
C MET A 617 -19.64 -19.94 17.56
N VAL A 618 -19.42 -19.22 18.65
CA VAL A 618 -18.12 -18.95 19.24
C VAL A 618 -18.14 -19.32 20.72
N SER A 619 -17.01 -19.79 21.24
CA SER A 619 -16.82 -19.95 22.67
C SER A 619 -15.56 -19.22 23.12
N GLY A 620 -15.54 -18.75 24.36
CA GLY A 620 -14.39 -18.06 24.91
C GLY A 620 -14.35 -18.11 26.43
N ILE A 621 -13.20 -17.77 26.99
CA ILE A 621 -13.01 -17.65 28.44
C ILE A 621 -12.68 -16.19 28.73
N MET A 622 -13.50 -15.54 29.55
CA MET A 622 -13.24 -14.20 30.08
C MET A 622 -12.30 -14.31 31.29
N ARG A 623 -11.23 -13.51 31.33
CA ARG A 623 -10.37 -13.32 32.51
C ARG A 623 -9.83 -11.89 32.54
N GLY A 624 -10.12 -11.16 33.62
CA GLY A 624 -9.55 -9.82 33.87
C GLY A 624 -9.94 -8.78 32.81
N GLY A 625 -11.16 -8.87 32.26
CA GLY A 625 -11.65 -7.96 31.22
C GLY A 625 -11.16 -8.29 29.81
N ASN A 626 -10.43 -9.39 29.60
CA ASN A 626 -10.07 -9.89 28.27
C ASN A 626 -10.75 -11.23 27.99
N VAL A 627 -11.09 -11.47 26.72
CA VAL A 627 -11.66 -12.76 26.27
C VAL A 627 -10.67 -13.49 25.36
N SER A 628 -10.41 -14.74 25.73
CA SER A 628 -9.68 -15.71 24.92
C SER A 628 -10.70 -16.53 24.12
N TRP A 629 -10.66 -16.43 22.79
CA TRP A 629 -11.67 -17.04 21.91
C TRP A 629 -11.17 -18.38 21.35
N THR A 630 -12.01 -19.40 21.46
CA THR A 630 -11.89 -20.67 20.74
C THR A 630 -12.94 -20.68 19.62
N LEU A 631 -12.45 -20.60 18.39
CA LEU A 631 -13.30 -20.60 17.20
C LEU A 631 -13.48 -22.04 16.74
N ASN A 632 -14.67 -22.60 16.92
CA ASN A 632 -14.98 -23.90 16.34
C ASN A 632 -14.99 -23.75 14.81
N ARG A 633 -14.00 -24.34 14.13
CA ARG A 633 -14.11 -24.65 12.70
C ARG A 633 -15.21 -25.68 12.58
N GLY A 634 -16.45 -25.23 12.34
CA GLY A 634 -17.54 -26.13 12.01
C GLY A 634 -17.10 -27.01 10.84
N ARG A 635 -16.97 -28.32 11.09
CA ARG A 635 -17.08 -29.31 10.02
C ARG A 635 -18.47 -29.12 9.45
N GLY A 636 -18.55 -28.72 8.18
CA GLY A 636 -19.80 -28.84 7.44
C GLY A 636 -20.20 -30.31 7.49
N VAL A 637 -21.39 -30.59 8.00
CA VAL A 637 -22.06 -31.85 7.67
C VAL A 637 -22.34 -31.75 6.18
N SER A 638 -21.84 -32.75 5.45
CA SER A 638 -21.90 -32.88 4.00
C SER A 638 -23.32 -32.86 3.45
#